data_AF-A0A0P1MKF2-F1
#
_entry.id   AF-A0A0P1MKF2-F1
#
_cell.length_a   1.000
_cell.length_b   1.000
_cell.length_c   1.000
_cell.angle_alpha   90.00
_cell.angle_beta   90.00
_cell.angle_gamma   90.00
#
_symmetry.space_group_name_H-M   'P 1'
#
loop_
_entity.id
_entity.type
_entity.pdbx_description
1 polymer ?
#
loop_
_entity_poly.entity_id
_entity_poly.type
_entity_poly.pdbx_seq_one_letter_code
_entity_poly.pdbx_strand_id
1 'polypeptide(L)'
;MKIAFLIDSEPSQEQLSAFKWLRARTGCAFQVEIEKINNANLNEFNIIWWHYDKSLNLPEFASSDEFKTTLLNFLNRGGNLLLTLTAVKLLNVLNIEPIEPDFEKREILTSSRSYGFASFLGHPVFRKLHNATYTFTASEKTEKIMLAYVDRTPENLKIVGIEKVDDKINPTKKILFEFESKFKIIAIGGYVYFSDKGNPNWNNLDRLLLNSILYLNNPRKFPEPKTYWDFRENITRASFQLENKALRTAQKKIGRKSTDIQSEIKGNYLIQGEQIFAEITEQKIKSISIPPLQIIDEISLSLKSNEEFKQIEKPQLILKPEAVVRNFEIGEAKFCETIFTHPKKPILISNFLITSDKEIEICLNLKISPKFLSEPKFQIKNFSFGFDEKLKCFYVFNPQIFAIFAGSARKPESYEIKVGDFVDVKIFYKVSAGSEKAFNFAITGVFQNPRAPKDILSESKELYKLSLTSPHKIFKENFKSVRNALRKYLTIETQDENINQKFKFAVSLLPKFMKDVKTLGRFLVNDLREEFINTEKILNSLNTLLKIGDYEDTRDTLEFLGRYISVDSKLPQKFLLSGFFEYDNNLKFNFIKICGDYLRSSKDKLFAKFTWQRIKNLISGEIENLQNYPDAFNSILLFANTLEDSEYMEKLNELKSKMRFENGVKKLSSKINQFDLNSAIGVSSFVEKILDDFEFDVNAFEKKLTFKPRIKDAIGSVKMKNLRLQNMRINITIEKSSDCLVINFEKNNLPEINVNLEIFESPRNVKNVLIDDKVCKSFECDETSLKIGFSFRFKRQVKILFD
;
A
#
# COMPACT_ATOMS: atom_id res chain seq x y z
N MET A 1 -2.45 -39.17 2.46
CA MET A 1 -3.54 -38.38 3.06
C MET A 1 -4.83 -39.12 2.81
N LYS A 2 -5.47 -39.66 3.84
CA LYS A 2 -6.86 -40.16 3.79
C LYS A 2 -7.73 -39.28 4.67
N ILE A 3 -8.93 -38.95 4.21
CA ILE A 3 -9.88 -38.07 4.91
C ILE A 3 -11.18 -38.85 5.18
N ALA A 4 -11.60 -38.90 6.44
CA ALA A 4 -12.93 -39.35 6.80
C ALA A 4 -13.88 -38.14 6.80
N PHE A 5 -14.90 -38.18 5.96
CA PHE A 5 -15.98 -37.20 5.95
C PHE A 5 -17.14 -37.77 6.74
N LEU A 6 -17.43 -37.17 7.89
CA LEU A 6 -18.54 -37.61 8.73
C LEU A 6 -19.85 -37.18 8.09
N ILE A 7 -20.71 -38.15 7.82
CA ILE A 7 -22.00 -37.95 7.17
C ILE A 7 -23.12 -38.49 8.05
N ASP A 8 -24.23 -37.79 8.09
CA ASP A 8 -25.42 -38.23 8.82
C ASP A 8 -26.05 -39.44 8.12
N SER A 9 -26.80 -40.25 8.87
CA SER A 9 -27.57 -41.40 8.35
C SER A 9 -28.56 -40.95 7.26
N GLU A 10 -29.15 -39.77 7.43
CA GLU A 10 -29.96 -39.07 6.42
C GLU A 10 -29.29 -37.75 6.03
N PRO A 11 -28.35 -37.72 5.07
CA PRO A 11 -27.57 -36.53 4.81
C PRO A 11 -28.36 -35.42 4.11
N SER A 12 -28.07 -34.17 4.48
CA SER A 12 -28.60 -32.99 3.78
C SER A 12 -27.99 -32.86 2.37
N GLN A 13 -28.64 -32.08 1.49
CA GLN A 13 -28.06 -31.75 0.18
C GLN A 13 -26.74 -31.00 0.29
N GLU A 14 -26.57 -30.21 1.35
CA GLU A 14 -25.33 -29.51 1.66
C GLU A 14 -24.21 -30.50 2.01
N GLN A 15 -24.45 -31.47 2.92
CA GLN A 15 -23.47 -32.52 3.26
C GLN A 15 -23.07 -33.36 2.04
N LEU A 16 -24.04 -33.72 1.19
CA LEU A 16 -23.77 -34.45 -0.05
C LEU A 16 -22.92 -33.62 -1.02
N SER A 17 -23.16 -32.31 -1.11
CA SER A 17 -22.41 -31.40 -1.97
C SER A 17 -20.99 -31.18 -1.47
N ALA A 18 -20.81 -31.00 -0.16
CA ALA A 18 -19.52 -30.89 0.51
C ALA A 18 -18.67 -32.17 0.30
N PHE A 19 -19.26 -33.35 0.47
CA PHE A 19 -18.56 -34.62 0.23
C PHE A 19 -18.15 -34.78 -1.24
N LYS A 20 -19.06 -34.49 -2.19
CA LYS A 20 -18.77 -34.55 -3.63
C LYS A 20 -17.61 -33.62 -4.00
N TRP A 21 -17.63 -32.40 -3.49
CA TRP A 21 -16.52 -31.44 -3.66
C TRP A 21 -15.21 -32.02 -3.11
N LEU A 22 -15.22 -32.52 -1.88
CA LEU A 22 -14.03 -33.06 -1.22
C LEU A 22 -13.41 -34.22 -2.00
N ARG A 23 -14.26 -35.15 -2.44
CA ARG A 23 -13.85 -36.33 -3.21
C ARG A 23 -13.27 -35.90 -4.55
N ALA A 24 -13.89 -34.95 -5.25
CA ALA A 24 -13.40 -34.43 -6.52
C ALA A 24 -12.04 -33.72 -6.39
N ARG A 25 -11.80 -32.97 -5.30
CA ARG A 25 -10.55 -32.23 -5.11
C ARG A 25 -9.39 -33.07 -4.59
N THR A 26 -9.66 -34.09 -3.79
CA THR A 26 -8.60 -34.83 -3.08
C THR A 26 -8.43 -36.26 -3.55
N GLY A 27 -9.46 -36.89 -4.14
CA GLY A 27 -9.49 -38.31 -4.49
C GLY A 27 -9.41 -39.29 -3.31
N CYS A 28 -9.20 -38.79 -2.08
CA CYS A 28 -8.83 -39.59 -0.91
C CYS A 28 -9.81 -39.44 0.27
N ALA A 29 -11.04 -39.03 -0.02
CA ALA A 29 -12.08 -38.83 0.98
C ALA A 29 -13.09 -39.98 1.01
N PHE A 30 -13.46 -40.42 2.20
CA PHE A 30 -14.33 -41.57 2.43
C PHE A 30 -15.45 -41.18 3.38
N GLN A 31 -16.68 -41.60 3.07
CA GLN A 31 -17.81 -41.39 3.96
C GLN A 31 -17.68 -42.29 5.18
N VAL A 32 -17.95 -41.73 6.35
CA VAL A 32 -18.11 -42.47 7.59
C VAL A 32 -19.43 -41.99 8.20
N GLU A 33 -20.39 -42.90 8.33
CA GLU A 33 -21.67 -42.59 8.98
C GLU A 33 -21.39 -42.24 10.44
N ILE A 34 -21.79 -41.04 10.84
CA ILE A 34 -21.34 -40.46 12.11
C ILE A 34 -21.86 -41.24 13.33
N GLU A 35 -23.08 -41.78 13.25
CA GLU A 35 -23.67 -42.62 14.30
C GLU A 35 -22.93 -43.95 14.48
N LYS A 36 -22.17 -44.39 13.47
CA LYS A 36 -21.39 -45.63 13.47
C LYS A 36 -19.89 -45.38 13.59
N ILE A 37 -19.47 -44.17 13.94
CA ILE A 37 -18.04 -43.80 13.98
C ILE A 37 -17.23 -44.67 14.96
N ASN A 38 -17.84 -45.12 16.06
CA ASN A 38 -17.19 -45.98 17.05
C ASN A 38 -16.81 -47.36 16.47
N ASN A 39 -17.53 -47.81 15.44
CA ASN A 39 -17.27 -49.07 14.73
C ASN A 39 -16.33 -48.89 13.54
N ALA A 40 -15.98 -47.64 13.18
CA ALA A 40 -15.14 -47.35 12.03
C ALA A 40 -13.65 -47.53 12.38
N ASN A 41 -12.87 -48.11 11.46
CA ASN A 41 -11.41 -48.12 11.60
C ASN A 41 -10.84 -46.72 11.31
N LEU A 42 -10.86 -45.85 12.32
CA LEU A 42 -10.34 -44.50 12.18
C LEU A 42 -8.82 -44.49 11.90
N ASN A 43 -8.14 -45.63 12.09
CA ASN A 43 -6.68 -45.65 12.10
C ASN A 43 -6.03 -45.24 10.78
N GLU A 44 -6.74 -45.45 9.68
CA GLU A 44 -6.27 -45.19 8.33
C GLU A 44 -6.35 -43.70 7.94
N PHE A 45 -7.11 -42.89 8.67
CA PHE A 45 -7.34 -41.49 8.33
C PHE A 45 -6.33 -40.56 9.00
N ASN A 46 -5.96 -39.51 8.27
CA ASN A 46 -5.13 -38.42 8.79
C ASN A 46 -5.99 -37.24 9.25
N ILE A 47 -7.15 -37.05 8.62
CA ILE A 47 -8.06 -35.93 8.87
C ILE A 47 -9.48 -36.50 8.98
N ILE A 48 -10.22 -36.02 9.97
CA ILE A 48 -11.68 -36.11 9.98
C ILE A 48 -12.23 -34.72 9.65
N TRP A 49 -13.19 -34.66 8.73
CA TRP A 49 -13.98 -33.46 8.49
C TRP A 49 -15.43 -33.74 8.87
N TRP A 50 -15.97 -32.96 9.80
CA TRP A 50 -17.40 -32.90 10.06
C TRP A 50 -18.00 -31.57 9.61
N HIS A 51 -18.98 -31.67 8.71
CA HIS A 51 -19.77 -30.57 8.20
C HIS A 51 -21.23 -30.77 8.63
N TYR A 52 -21.77 -29.87 9.47
CA TYR A 52 -23.09 -30.05 10.09
C TYR A 52 -23.96 -28.80 9.94
N ASP A 53 -24.99 -28.89 9.09
CA ASP A 53 -25.89 -27.81 8.67
C ASP A 53 -27.34 -27.98 9.13
N LYS A 54 -27.71 -29.07 9.80
CA LYS A 54 -29.13 -29.38 10.10
C LYS A 54 -29.72 -28.55 11.25
N SER A 55 -28.94 -28.32 12.29
CA SER A 55 -29.38 -27.73 13.56
C SER A 55 -28.30 -26.83 14.15
N LEU A 56 -28.68 -25.98 15.10
CA LEU A 56 -27.73 -25.25 15.98
C LEU A 56 -27.23 -26.13 17.13
N ASN A 57 -27.94 -27.21 17.46
CA ASN A 57 -27.52 -28.17 18.48
C ASN A 57 -26.91 -29.40 17.82
N LEU A 58 -25.83 -29.91 18.39
CA LEU A 58 -25.27 -31.19 17.97
C LEU A 58 -26.25 -32.33 18.31
N PRO A 59 -26.23 -33.44 17.54
CA PRO A 59 -26.99 -34.63 17.88
C PRO A 59 -26.64 -35.16 19.27
N GLU A 60 -27.62 -35.74 19.98
CA GLU A 60 -27.43 -36.23 21.36
C GLU A 60 -26.29 -37.25 21.50
N PHE A 61 -26.10 -38.12 20.49
CA PHE A 61 -25.02 -39.11 20.51
C PHE A 61 -23.63 -38.47 20.60
N ALA A 62 -23.45 -37.24 20.13
CA ALA A 62 -22.16 -36.55 20.17
C ALA A 62 -21.71 -36.30 21.61
N SER A 63 -22.65 -36.23 22.55
CA SER A 63 -22.38 -36.05 23.98
C SER A 63 -22.01 -37.35 24.71
N SER A 64 -22.14 -38.52 24.05
CA SER A 64 -21.82 -39.82 24.66
C SER A 64 -20.32 -39.99 24.93
N ASP A 65 -19.98 -40.69 26.02
CA ASP A 65 -18.58 -40.93 26.39
C ASP A 65 -17.85 -41.81 25.38
N GLU A 66 -18.56 -42.74 24.74
CA GLU A 66 -18.01 -43.60 23.69
C GLU A 66 -17.55 -42.77 22.48
N PHE A 67 -18.42 -41.87 21.98
CA PHE A 67 -18.10 -40.98 20.86
C PHE A 67 -16.92 -40.06 21.19
N LYS A 68 -16.94 -39.43 22.38
CA LYS A 68 -15.85 -38.56 22.86
C LYS A 68 -14.53 -39.34 22.91
N THR A 69 -14.55 -40.55 23.48
CA THR A 69 -13.37 -41.40 23.61
C THR A 69 -12.81 -41.78 22.24
N THR A 70 -13.65 -42.17 21.29
CA THR A 70 -13.25 -42.50 19.92
C THR A 70 -12.54 -41.33 19.23
N LEU A 71 -13.11 -40.12 19.30
CA LEU A 71 -12.51 -38.94 18.68
C LEU A 71 -11.23 -38.47 19.40
N LEU A 72 -11.21 -38.48 20.73
CA LEU A 72 -10.01 -38.14 21.50
C LEU A 72 -8.87 -39.13 21.22
N ASN A 73 -9.15 -40.42 21.10
CA ASN A 73 -8.16 -41.42 20.67
C ASN A 73 -7.63 -41.12 19.27
N PHE A 74 -8.51 -40.74 18.34
CA PHE A 74 -8.10 -40.31 17.00
C PHE A 74 -7.19 -39.08 17.01
N LEU A 75 -7.48 -38.10 17.86
CA LEU A 75 -6.67 -36.88 18.01
C LEU A 75 -5.33 -37.16 18.69
N ASN A 76 -5.32 -37.93 19.77
CA ASN A 76 -4.14 -38.20 20.59
C ASN A 76 -3.03 -38.97 19.84
N ARG A 77 -3.39 -39.73 18.80
CA ARG A 77 -2.42 -40.39 17.91
C ARG A 77 -1.92 -39.50 16.76
N GLY A 78 -2.32 -38.23 16.72
CA GLY A 78 -1.90 -37.24 15.71
C GLY A 78 -2.88 -37.02 14.55
N GLY A 79 -4.12 -37.52 14.66
CA GLY A 79 -5.18 -37.19 13.71
C GLY A 79 -5.64 -35.74 13.84
N ASN A 80 -6.10 -35.12 12.74
CA ASN A 80 -6.49 -33.71 12.70
C ASN A 80 -7.98 -33.53 12.39
N LEU A 81 -8.58 -32.41 12.81
CA LEU A 81 -9.98 -32.11 12.54
C LEU A 81 -10.17 -30.86 11.67
N LEU A 82 -11.10 -30.96 10.73
CA LEU A 82 -11.77 -29.81 10.14
C LEU A 82 -13.21 -29.80 10.62
N LEU A 83 -13.66 -28.70 11.21
CA LEU A 83 -15.02 -28.52 11.71
C LEU A 83 -15.64 -27.30 11.02
N THR A 84 -16.84 -27.46 10.48
CA THR A 84 -17.51 -26.37 9.75
C THR A 84 -18.99 -26.28 10.13
N LEU A 85 -19.50 -25.04 10.20
CA LEU A 85 -20.86 -24.71 10.66
C LEU A 85 -21.06 -25.14 12.12
N THR A 86 -22.17 -25.80 12.46
CA THR A 86 -22.48 -26.19 13.84
C THR A 86 -21.51 -27.21 14.42
N ALA A 87 -20.79 -27.97 13.57
CA ALA A 87 -19.78 -28.94 14.01
C ALA A 87 -18.65 -28.30 14.86
N VAL A 88 -18.50 -26.97 14.83
CA VAL A 88 -17.57 -26.24 15.72
C VAL A 88 -17.84 -26.50 17.21
N LYS A 89 -19.10 -26.71 17.62
CA LYS A 89 -19.47 -27.05 19.01
C LYS A 89 -18.84 -28.35 19.53
N LEU A 90 -18.33 -29.19 18.63
CA LEU A 90 -17.62 -30.40 19.03
C LEU A 90 -16.39 -30.08 19.88
N LEU A 91 -15.78 -28.90 19.71
CA LEU A 91 -14.68 -28.44 20.56
C LEU A 91 -15.09 -28.35 22.04
N ASN A 92 -16.31 -27.92 22.32
CA ASN A 92 -16.84 -27.81 23.67
C ASN A 92 -17.20 -29.18 24.24
N VAL A 93 -17.84 -30.02 23.43
CA VAL A 93 -18.19 -31.41 23.80
C VAL A 93 -16.96 -32.25 24.15
N LEU A 94 -15.84 -32.04 23.44
CA LEU A 94 -14.55 -32.70 23.70
C LEU A 94 -13.71 -32.02 24.80
N ASN A 95 -14.21 -30.93 25.40
CA ASN A 95 -13.50 -30.11 26.38
C ASN A 95 -12.13 -29.59 25.88
N ILE A 96 -12.00 -29.36 24.56
CA ILE A 96 -10.82 -28.74 23.94
C ILE A 96 -10.88 -27.23 24.12
N GLU A 97 -12.08 -26.66 23.99
CA GLU A 97 -12.38 -25.26 24.31
C GLU A 97 -13.51 -25.24 25.34
N PRO A 98 -13.26 -24.81 26.59
CA PRO A 98 -14.29 -24.82 27.62
C PRO A 98 -15.37 -23.74 27.42
N ILE A 99 -15.07 -22.65 26.71
CA ILE A 99 -16.01 -21.55 26.50
C ILE A 99 -16.81 -21.80 25.22
N GLU A 100 -18.13 -21.95 25.33
CA GLU A 100 -19.01 -22.04 24.16
C GLU A 100 -19.11 -20.71 23.40
N PRO A 101 -19.27 -20.75 22.05
CA PRO A 101 -19.64 -19.58 21.27
C PRO A 101 -20.89 -18.91 21.85
N ASP A 102 -20.84 -17.59 22.07
CA ASP A 102 -21.94 -16.78 22.63
C ASP A 102 -22.85 -16.18 21.56
N PHE A 103 -22.51 -16.38 20.28
CA PHE A 103 -23.33 -15.97 19.15
C PHE A 103 -23.69 -17.19 18.31
N GLU A 104 -24.99 -17.47 18.23
CA GLU A 104 -25.58 -18.51 17.41
C GLU A 104 -26.78 -17.97 16.66
N LYS A 105 -26.79 -18.10 15.33
CA LYS A 105 -27.89 -17.59 14.53
C LYS A 105 -28.21 -18.54 13.38
N ARG A 106 -29.51 -18.83 13.24
CA ARG A 106 -30.13 -19.38 12.04
C ARG A 106 -31.03 -18.31 11.46
N GLU A 107 -30.73 -17.82 10.26
CA GLU A 107 -31.41 -16.67 9.67
C GLU A 107 -31.73 -16.92 8.20
N ILE A 108 -32.92 -16.50 7.78
CA ILE A 108 -33.30 -16.40 6.37
C ILE A 108 -32.97 -14.98 5.92
N LEU A 109 -32.08 -14.86 4.93
CA LEU A 109 -31.61 -13.56 4.48
C LEU A 109 -32.62 -12.90 3.53
N THR A 110 -32.92 -11.62 3.77
CA THR A 110 -33.88 -10.82 3.01
C THR A 110 -33.24 -9.95 1.93
N SER A 111 -31.90 -9.92 1.86
CA SER A 111 -31.15 -9.17 0.86
C SER A 111 -29.85 -9.89 0.50
N SER A 112 -29.40 -9.70 -0.73
CA SER A 112 -28.11 -10.23 -1.18
C SER A 112 -26.95 -9.51 -0.51
N ARG A 113 -26.08 -10.27 0.16
CA ARG A 113 -24.86 -9.77 0.81
C ARG A 113 -23.73 -10.78 0.67
N SER A 114 -22.51 -10.28 0.61
CA SER A 114 -21.30 -11.13 0.53
C SER A 114 -20.65 -11.28 1.90
N TYR A 115 -20.32 -12.50 2.25
CA TYR A 115 -19.78 -12.87 3.55
C TYR A 115 -18.49 -13.67 3.40
N GLY A 116 -17.60 -13.51 4.37
CA GLY A 116 -16.42 -14.34 4.50
C GLY A 116 -15.56 -13.92 5.69
N PHE A 117 -14.25 -13.88 5.47
CA PHE A 117 -13.28 -13.84 6.56
C PHE A 117 -12.16 -12.85 6.29
N ALA A 118 -11.66 -12.23 7.36
CA ALA A 118 -10.43 -11.45 7.36
C ALA A 118 -9.45 -11.99 8.41
N SER A 119 -8.24 -12.36 7.95
CA SER A 119 -7.11 -12.72 8.82
C SER A 119 -6.41 -11.49 9.37
N PHE A 120 -5.56 -11.66 10.38
CA PHE A 120 -4.83 -10.54 10.97
C PHE A 120 -3.73 -9.99 10.02
N LEU A 121 -2.64 -10.72 9.83
CA LEU A 121 -1.52 -10.36 8.95
C LEU A 121 -1.09 -11.55 8.07
N GLY A 122 -1.99 -12.53 7.93
CA GLY A 122 -1.82 -13.74 7.14
C GLY A 122 -1.86 -15.03 7.96
N HIS A 123 -2.36 -16.07 7.32
CA HIS A 123 -2.43 -17.43 7.83
C HIS A 123 -2.41 -18.41 6.64
N PRO A 124 -1.85 -19.63 6.76
CA PRO A 124 -1.83 -20.64 5.69
C PRO A 124 -3.17 -20.90 4.99
N VAL A 125 -4.28 -20.84 5.73
CA VAL A 125 -5.62 -21.03 5.16
C VAL A 125 -5.98 -19.96 4.13
N PHE A 126 -5.42 -18.75 4.24
CA PHE A 126 -5.61 -17.63 3.30
C PHE A 126 -4.60 -17.60 2.15
N ARG A 127 -3.85 -18.69 1.91
CA ARG A 127 -2.91 -18.76 0.79
C ARG A 127 -3.61 -18.46 -0.54
N LYS A 128 -3.10 -17.45 -1.27
CA LYS A 128 -3.68 -16.89 -2.52
C LYS A 128 -5.05 -16.19 -2.36
N LEU A 129 -5.49 -15.96 -1.13
CA LEU A 129 -6.73 -15.25 -0.79
C LEU A 129 -6.45 -13.89 -0.14
N HIS A 130 -5.20 -13.43 -0.19
CA HIS A 130 -4.77 -12.07 0.14
C HIS A 130 -5.38 -11.54 1.44
N ASN A 131 -5.20 -12.30 2.53
CA ASN A 131 -5.59 -12.02 3.91
C ASN A 131 -7.09 -11.75 4.19
N ALA A 132 -7.94 -11.54 3.19
CA ALA A 132 -9.39 -11.46 3.35
C ALA A 132 -10.11 -11.93 2.09
N THR A 133 -11.22 -12.64 2.26
CA THR A 133 -11.97 -13.18 1.14
C THR A 133 -13.45 -13.34 1.48
N TYR A 134 -14.31 -13.26 0.47
CA TYR A 134 -15.69 -13.71 0.56
C TYR A 134 -15.74 -15.17 0.13
N THR A 135 -16.47 -16.00 0.86
CA THR A 135 -16.70 -17.41 0.52
C THR A 135 -18.15 -17.69 0.19
N PHE A 136 -19.06 -16.77 0.48
CA PHE A 136 -20.49 -16.99 0.33
C PHE A 136 -21.20 -15.68 0.01
N THR A 137 -21.97 -15.64 -1.08
CA THR A 137 -22.95 -14.57 -1.32
C THR A 137 -24.32 -15.18 -1.21
N ALA A 138 -25.12 -14.70 -0.26
CA ALA A 138 -26.47 -15.20 -0.08
C ALA A 138 -27.40 -14.65 -1.17
N SER A 139 -28.23 -15.52 -1.75
CA SER A 139 -29.41 -15.08 -2.50
C SER A 139 -30.59 -14.82 -1.55
N GLU A 140 -31.61 -14.09 -2.01
CA GLU A 140 -32.82 -13.87 -1.21
C GLU A 140 -33.45 -15.20 -0.77
N LYS A 141 -33.87 -15.27 0.50
CA LYS A 141 -34.40 -16.47 1.16
C LYS A 141 -33.39 -17.59 1.42
N THR A 142 -32.09 -17.34 1.26
CA THR A 142 -31.09 -18.32 1.68
C THR A 142 -31.03 -18.41 3.20
N GLU A 143 -31.13 -19.62 3.72
CA GLU A 143 -30.94 -19.90 5.14
C GLU A 143 -29.45 -20.00 5.47
N LYS A 144 -29.05 -19.40 6.59
CA LYS A 144 -27.67 -19.35 7.06
C LYS A 144 -27.58 -19.73 8.52
N ILE A 145 -26.68 -20.65 8.83
CA ILE A 145 -26.14 -20.94 10.16
C ILE A 145 -24.84 -20.16 10.38
N MET A 146 -24.69 -19.62 11.59
CA MET A 146 -23.49 -18.95 12.06
C MET A 146 -23.26 -19.18 13.55
N LEU A 147 -22.05 -19.60 13.88
CA LEU A 147 -21.52 -19.69 15.24
C LEU A 147 -20.27 -18.82 15.34
N ALA A 148 -20.20 -17.98 16.35
CA ALA A 148 -19.09 -17.06 16.55
C ALA A 148 -18.91 -16.72 18.02
N TYR A 149 -17.72 -16.23 18.36
CA TYR A 149 -17.52 -15.50 19.61
C TYR A 149 -17.67 -14.00 19.34
N VAL A 150 -18.54 -13.32 20.08
CA VAL A 150 -18.77 -11.87 19.96
C VAL A 150 -18.27 -11.16 21.22
N ASP A 151 -18.93 -11.37 22.35
CA ASP A 151 -18.61 -10.72 23.61
C ASP A 151 -17.54 -11.51 24.37
N ARG A 152 -17.53 -12.84 24.21
CA ARG A 152 -16.53 -13.74 24.78
C ARG A 152 -15.29 -13.85 23.90
N THR A 153 -14.20 -14.33 24.49
CA THR A 153 -12.98 -14.73 23.78
C THR A 153 -12.68 -16.18 24.15
N PRO A 154 -12.43 -17.08 23.18
CA PRO A 154 -12.08 -18.46 23.49
C PRO A 154 -10.79 -18.52 24.32
N GLU A 155 -10.68 -19.51 25.19
CA GLU A 155 -9.53 -19.67 26.10
C GLU A 155 -8.34 -20.34 25.38
N ASN A 156 -8.62 -21.42 24.65
CA ASN A 156 -7.61 -22.29 24.06
C ASN A 156 -7.50 -22.11 22.53
N LEU A 157 -8.51 -21.52 21.89
CA LEU A 157 -8.50 -21.32 20.45
C LEU A 157 -7.75 -20.05 20.05
N LYS A 158 -6.93 -20.15 19.01
CA LYS A 158 -6.35 -18.98 18.34
C LYS A 158 -7.33 -18.47 17.29
N ILE A 159 -7.57 -17.15 17.27
CA ILE A 159 -8.50 -16.53 16.33
C ILE A 159 -7.77 -16.24 15.02
N VAL A 160 -8.05 -17.05 14.01
CA VAL A 160 -7.41 -16.95 12.69
C VAL A 160 -8.16 -15.94 11.81
N GLY A 161 -9.48 -15.85 11.93
CA GLY A 161 -10.29 -14.96 11.11
C GLY A 161 -11.52 -14.40 11.83
N ILE A 162 -11.77 -13.12 11.57
CA ILE A 162 -13.00 -12.40 11.94
C ILE A 162 -13.94 -12.34 10.74
N GLU A 163 -15.21 -12.01 10.99
CA GLU A 163 -16.20 -11.84 9.94
C GLU A 163 -15.86 -10.66 9.01
N LYS A 164 -16.03 -10.90 7.71
CA LYS A 164 -16.11 -9.87 6.68
C LYS A 164 -17.50 -9.88 6.06
N VAL A 165 -18.14 -8.72 5.97
CA VAL A 165 -19.45 -8.53 5.34
C VAL A 165 -19.37 -7.34 4.42
N ASP A 166 -19.64 -7.57 3.14
CA ASP A 166 -19.48 -6.57 2.08
C ASP A 166 -18.13 -5.84 2.26
N ASP A 167 -18.10 -4.51 2.13
CA ASP A 167 -16.88 -3.71 2.21
C ASP A 167 -16.28 -3.56 3.62
N LYS A 168 -16.82 -4.23 4.65
CA LYS A 168 -16.42 -4.04 6.05
C LYS A 168 -15.92 -5.32 6.71
N ILE A 169 -14.94 -5.16 7.60
CA ILE A 169 -14.58 -6.17 8.58
C ILE A 169 -15.33 -5.91 9.90
N ASN A 170 -15.65 -6.98 10.61
CA ASN A 170 -16.30 -6.93 11.91
C ASN A 170 -15.38 -7.56 12.97
N PRO A 171 -14.53 -6.75 13.63
CA PRO A 171 -13.52 -7.27 14.56
C PRO A 171 -14.11 -7.93 15.80
N THR A 172 -15.36 -7.63 16.18
CA THR A 172 -15.97 -8.25 17.36
C THR A 172 -16.38 -9.70 17.11
N LYS A 173 -16.74 -10.04 15.87
CA LYS A 173 -17.26 -11.37 15.53
C LYS A 173 -16.14 -12.30 15.03
N LYS A 174 -15.64 -13.11 15.94
CA LYS A 174 -14.57 -14.10 15.72
C LYS A 174 -15.24 -15.40 15.24
N ILE A 175 -14.83 -15.94 14.09
CA ILE A 175 -15.60 -17.02 13.42
C ILE A 175 -14.74 -18.14 12.80
N LEU A 176 -13.43 -17.92 12.64
CA LEU A 176 -12.50 -18.90 12.10
C LEU A 176 -11.33 -19.10 13.07
N PHE A 177 -11.11 -20.33 13.50
CA PHE A 177 -10.25 -20.67 14.62
C PHE A 177 -9.24 -21.76 14.28
N GLU A 178 -8.13 -21.76 15.02
CA GLU A 178 -7.16 -22.84 15.05
C GLU A 178 -6.90 -23.28 16.49
N PHE A 179 -6.86 -24.59 16.70
CA PHE A 179 -6.25 -25.22 17.87
C PHE A 179 -5.02 -25.99 17.43
N GLU A 180 -3.92 -25.87 18.18
CA GLU A 180 -2.66 -26.56 17.89
C GLU A 180 -2.04 -27.09 19.18
N SER A 181 -1.89 -28.42 19.24
CA SER A 181 -1.19 -29.17 20.29
C SER A 181 -0.43 -30.33 19.62
N LYS A 182 -0.56 -31.58 20.11
CA LYS A 182 -0.10 -32.80 19.39
C LYS A 182 -0.85 -33.05 18.08
N PHE A 183 -2.02 -32.46 17.95
CA PHE A 183 -2.88 -32.47 16.78
C PHE A 183 -3.32 -31.04 16.45
N LYS A 184 -3.97 -30.86 15.31
CA LYS A 184 -4.45 -29.57 14.83
C LYS A 184 -5.92 -29.63 14.47
N ILE A 185 -6.63 -28.55 14.78
CA ILE A 185 -8.03 -28.35 14.41
C ILE A 185 -8.17 -27.01 13.70
N ILE A 186 -8.86 -27.00 12.57
CA ILE A 186 -9.41 -25.78 11.96
C ILE A 186 -10.93 -25.83 12.14
N ALA A 187 -11.48 -24.77 12.73
CA ALA A 187 -12.91 -24.64 12.98
C ALA A 187 -13.46 -23.38 12.32
N ILE A 188 -14.54 -23.51 11.54
CA ILE A 188 -15.15 -22.42 10.76
C ILE A 188 -16.64 -22.36 11.06
N GLY A 189 -17.09 -21.36 11.81
CA GLY A 189 -18.45 -21.31 12.34
C GLY A 189 -19.54 -20.86 11.37
N GLY A 190 -19.21 -20.48 10.13
CA GLY A 190 -20.20 -20.02 9.14
C GLY A 190 -19.61 -19.90 7.73
N TYR A 191 -20.42 -19.47 6.75
CA TYR A 191 -20.00 -19.11 5.38
C TYR A 191 -19.33 -20.20 4.54
N VAL A 192 -19.57 -21.46 4.89
CA VAL A 192 -19.10 -22.63 4.15
C VAL A 192 -20.34 -23.35 3.64
N TYR A 193 -20.73 -23.11 2.39
CA TYR A 193 -21.92 -23.70 1.76
C TYR A 193 -21.59 -24.18 0.34
N PHE A 194 -21.88 -25.45 0.06
CA PHE A 194 -21.56 -26.14 -1.17
C PHE A 194 -22.78 -26.40 -2.07
N SER A 195 -24.00 -26.39 -1.52
CA SER A 195 -25.23 -26.65 -2.28
C SER A 195 -25.63 -25.48 -3.18
N ASP A 196 -25.17 -24.26 -2.88
CA ASP A 196 -25.43 -23.08 -3.70
C ASP A 196 -24.50 -23.01 -4.92
N LYS A 197 -24.98 -23.56 -6.04
CA LYS A 197 -24.26 -23.55 -7.32
C LYS A 197 -24.11 -22.15 -7.94
N GLY A 198 -24.90 -21.17 -7.49
CA GLY A 198 -24.88 -19.80 -7.99
C GLY A 198 -23.89 -18.89 -7.25
N ASN A 199 -23.21 -19.40 -6.22
CA ASN A 199 -22.30 -18.61 -5.39
C ASN A 199 -21.14 -18.02 -6.23
N PRO A 200 -21.09 -16.69 -6.45
CA PRO A 200 -20.04 -16.05 -7.24
C PRO A 200 -18.66 -16.15 -6.58
N ASN A 201 -18.61 -16.51 -5.30
CA ASN A 201 -17.39 -16.67 -4.51
C ASN A 201 -16.92 -18.13 -4.39
N TRP A 202 -17.42 -19.02 -5.25
CA TRP A 202 -17.09 -20.44 -5.23
C TRP A 202 -15.57 -20.72 -5.24
N ASN A 203 -14.81 -20.05 -6.10
CA ASN A 203 -13.37 -20.28 -6.21
C ASN A 203 -12.61 -19.86 -4.94
N ASN A 204 -13.12 -18.88 -4.20
CA ASN A 204 -12.57 -18.47 -2.91
C ASN A 204 -12.88 -19.50 -1.83
N LEU A 205 -14.13 -19.98 -1.77
CA LEU A 205 -14.55 -21.06 -0.87
C LEU A 205 -13.71 -22.32 -1.10
N ASP A 206 -13.60 -22.74 -2.36
CA ASP A 206 -12.79 -23.87 -2.82
C ASP A 206 -11.35 -23.76 -2.34
N ARG A 207 -10.73 -22.60 -2.57
CA ARG A 207 -9.35 -22.34 -2.18
C ARG A 207 -9.18 -22.36 -0.67
N LEU A 208 -10.08 -21.72 0.10
CA LEU A 208 -10.00 -21.64 1.56
C LEU A 208 -10.05 -23.04 2.18
N LEU A 209 -11.04 -23.85 1.80
CA LEU A 209 -11.23 -25.19 2.37
C LEU A 209 -10.12 -26.15 1.94
N LEU A 210 -9.68 -26.07 0.68
CA LEU A 210 -8.53 -26.86 0.21
C LEU A 210 -7.26 -26.47 0.97
N ASN A 211 -7.00 -25.18 1.18
CA ASN A 211 -5.86 -24.73 1.98
C ASN A 211 -5.95 -25.26 3.42
N SER A 212 -7.14 -25.22 4.04
CA SER A 212 -7.36 -25.77 5.39
C SER A 212 -7.01 -27.26 5.46
N ILE A 213 -7.49 -28.08 4.53
CA ILE A 213 -7.21 -29.52 4.49
C ILE A 213 -5.72 -29.79 4.27
N LEU A 214 -5.11 -29.12 3.29
CA LEU A 214 -3.70 -29.31 2.97
C LEU A 214 -2.79 -28.83 4.10
N TYR A 215 -3.17 -27.75 4.79
CA TYR A 215 -2.49 -27.23 5.97
C TYR A 215 -2.58 -28.21 7.14
N LEU A 216 -3.76 -28.77 7.42
CA LEU A 216 -3.94 -29.82 8.44
C LEU A 216 -3.08 -31.06 8.12
N ASN A 217 -3.01 -31.47 6.85
CA ASN A 217 -2.24 -32.65 6.45
C ASN A 217 -0.72 -32.42 6.52
N ASN A 218 -0.22 -31.28 6.09
CA ASN A 218 1.22 -30.98 6.13
C ASN A 218 1.50 -29.48 6.26
N PRO A 219 1.55 -28.95 7.50
CA PRO A 219 1.81 -27.54 7.77
C PRO A 219 3.14 -27.04 7.18
N ARG A 220 4.15 -27.91 7.05
CA ARG A 220 5.50 -27.52 6.57
C ARG A 220 5.52 -27.10 5.11
N LYS A 221 4.50 -27.45 4.32
CA LYS A 221 4.36 -27.04 2.90
C LYS A 221 3.76 -25.64 2.73
N PHE A 222 3.43 -24.97 3.82
CA PHE A 222 2.83 -23.64 3.86
C PHE A 222 3.80 -22.65 4.48
N PRO A 223 4.58 -21.91 3.66
CA PRO A 223 5.52 -20.89 4.15
C PRO A 223 4.83 -19.59 4.56
N GLU A 224 3.49 -19.51 4.43
CA GLU A 224 2.71 -18.36 4.89
C GLU A 224 2.89 -18.13 6.40
N PRO A 225 2.88 -16.86 6.84
CA PRO A 225 3.01 -16.56 8.25
C PRO A 225 1.78 -17.09 9.02
N LYS A 226 1.97 -17.48 10.28
CA LYS A 226 0.88 -17.85 11.20
C LYS A 226 0.62 -16.71 12.16
N THR A 227 -0.30 -15.82 11.81
CA THR A 227 -0.70 -14.70 12.67
C THR A 227 -2.15 -14.84 13.10
N TYR A 228 -2.46 -14.27 14.25
CA TYR A 228 -3.76 -14.41 14.90
C TYR A 228 -4.23 -13.05 15.41
N TRP A 229 -5.53 -12.85 15.41
CA TRP A 229 -6.13 -11.70 16.07
C TRP A 229 -5.98 -11.84 17.58
N ASP A 230 -5.51 -10.78 18.24
CA ASP A 230 -5.34 -10.71 19.68
C ASP A 230 -6.23 -9.61 20.26
N PHE A 231 -7.19 -10.02 21.08
CA PHE A 231 -8.18 -9.14 21.72
C PHE A 231 -7.90 -8.91 23.20
N ARG A 232 -6.74 -9.35 23.70
CA ARG A 232 -6.37 -9.09 25.09
C ARG A 232 -6.13 -7.59 25.29
N GLU A 233 -6.67 -7.05 26.37
CA GLU A 233 -6.40 -5.67 26.80
C GLU A 233 -5.36 -5.70 27.92
N ASN A 234 -4.09 -5.61 27.55
CA ASN A 234 -2.97 -5.71 28.48
C ASN A 234 -1.90 -4.67 28.16
N ILE A 235 -2.11 -3.45 28.66
CA ILE A 235 -1.14 -2.36 28.56
C ILE A 235 -0.23 -2.42 29.79
N THR A 236 1.02 -2.83 29.59
CA THR A 236 1.94 -3.12 30.69
C THR A 236 3.15 -2.19 30.72
N ARG A 237 3.52 -1.72 31.92
CA ARG A 237 4.79 -1.03 32.11
C ARG A 237 5.91 -2.08 32.19
N ALA A 238 6.89 -1.98 31.31
CA ALA A 238 8.08 -2.82 31.30
C ALA A 238 9.32 -1.99 31.65
N SER A 239 10.32 -2.63 32.26
CA SER A 239 11.65 -2.05 32.47
C SER A 239 12.69 -2.93 31.79
N PHE A 240 13.26 -2.43 30.70
CA PHE A 240 14.38 -3.07 30.03
C PHE A 240 15.67 -2.31 30.26
N GLN A 241 16.76 -3.06 30.30
CA GLN A 241 18.10 -2.51 30.14
C GLN A 241 18.52 -2.73 28.68
N LEU A 242 18.15 -1.82 27.78
CA LEU A 242 18.39 -1.98 26.34
C LEU A 242 19.82 -1.58 25.94
N GLU A 243 20.45 -0.74 26.76
CA GLU A 243 21.82 -0.29 26.62
C GLU A 243 22.56 -0.24 27.94
N ASN A 244 23.88 -0.47 27.86
CA ASN A 244 24.77 -0.35 29.00
C ASN A 244 25.40 1.05 29.09
N LYS A 245 25.58 1.71 27.94
CA LYS A 245 26.24 3.02 27.83
C LYS A 245 25.24 4.10 27.51
N ALA A 246 25.34 5.21 28.23
CA ALA A 246 24.48 6.36 27.99
C ALA A 246 24.72 6.94 26.59
N LEU A 247 23.62 7.26 25.90
CA LEU A 247 23.68 7.93 24.60
C LEU A 247 24.35 9.29 24.78
N ARG A 248 25.41 9.51 24.00
CA ARG A 248 26.17 10.77 24.02
C ARG A 248 25.25 11.92 23.63
N THR A 249 25.26 12.97 24.46
CA THR A 249 24.47 14.17 24.22
C THR A 249 25.03 14.92 23.01
N ALA A 250 24.25 14.98 21.92
CA ALA A 250 24.61 15.76 20.73
C ALA A 250 23.40 16.56 20.26
N GLN A 251 23.24 17.77 20.78
CA GLN A 251 22.23 18.70 20.29
C GLN A 251 22.79 19.52 19.13
N LYS A 252 22.77 18.90 17.94
CA LYS A 252 23.32 19.51 16.73
C LYS A 252 22.26 20.37 16.05
N LYS A 253 22.67 21.53 15.54
CA LYS A 253 21.89 22.30 14.58
C LYS A 253 21.79 21.55 13.25
N ILE A 254 20.66 21.67 12.56
CA ILE A 254 20.57 21.26 11.15
C ILE A 254 21.12 22.41 10.31
N GLY A 255 22.01 22.09 9.35
CA GLY A 255 22.64 23.11 8.51
C GLY A 255 21.61 23.79 7.60
N ARG A 256 21.91 25.04 7.19
CA ARG A 256 21.06 25.88 6.33
C ARG A 256 20.92 25.40 4.88
N LYS A 257 21.24 24.13 4.56
CA LYS A 257 21.09 23.61 3.20
C LYS A 257 19.60 23.56 2.83
N SER A 258 19.28 24.13 1.68
CA SER A 258 17.92 24.36 1.21
C SER A 258 17.89 24.13 -0.30
N THR A 259 16.77 23.63 -0.81
CA THR A 259 16.48 23.62 -2.25
C THR A 259 16.02 24.98 -2.76
N ASP A 260 15.73 25.89 -1.84
CA ASP A 260 15.14 27.23 -2.03
C ASP A 260 13.72 27.21 -2.60
N ILE A 261 13.17 26.01 -2.80
CA ILE A 261 11.78 25.78 -3.13
C ILE A 261 10.99 25.75 -1.81
N GLN A 262 10.04 26.67 -1.67
CA GLN A 262 9.18 26.71 -0.51
C GLN A 262 7.78 27.21 -0.85
N SER A 263 6.82 26.79 -0.05
CA SER A 263 5.46 27.32 -0.07
C SER A 263 5.00 27.57 1.35
N GLU A 264 4.48 28.76 1.62
CA GLU A 264 3.66 28.99 2.80
C GLU A 264 2.29 28.35 2.57
N ILE A 265 1.76 27.67 3.58
CA ILE A 265 0.43 27.07 3.52
C ILE A 265 -0.32 27.32 4.82
N LYS A 266 -1.64 27.18 4.77
CA LYS A 266 -2.50 27.08 5.95
C LYS A 266 -3.04 25.66 6.05
N GLY A 267 -3.22 25.17 7.27
CA GLY A 267 -3.81 23.85 7.52
C GLY A 267 -2.77 22.76 7.85
N ASN A 268 -2.91 21.60 7.22
CA ASN A 268 -2.13 20.40 7.52
C ASN A 268 -1.29 19.93 6.32
N TYR A 269 -0.13 19.35 6.62
CA TYR A 269 0.73 18.77 5.60
C TYR A 269 1.29 17.43 6.01
N LEU A 270 1.32 16.50 5.07
CA LEU A 270 1.86 15.17 5.26
C LEU A 270 3.37 15.17 5.02
N ILE A 271 4.14 15.04 6.09
CA ILE A 271 5.57 14.75 5.97
C ILE A 271 5.79 13.24 5.88
N GLN A 272 6.56 12.81 4.89
CA GLN A 272 6.64 11.39 4.56
C GLN A 272 8.01 10.95 4.04
N GLY A 273 8.45 9.81 4.55
CA GLY A 273 9.38 8.89 3.88
C GLY A 273 8.65 7.60 3.47
N GLU A 274 9.39 6.60 3.00
CA GLU A 274 8.82 5.33 2.55
C GLU A 274 8.25 4.47 3.69
N GLN A 275 8.81 4.57 4.91
CA GLN A 275 8.46 3.70 6.03
C GLN A 275 7.91 4.44 7.26
N ILE A 276 7.88 5.77 7.25
CA ILE A 276 7.26 6.59 8.30
C ILE A 276 6.65 7.85 7.71
N PHE A 277 5.52 8.28 8.24
CA PHE A 277 4.91 9.56 7.91
C PHE A 277 4.17 10.15 9.12
N ALA A 278 3.89 11.45 9.05
CA ALA A 278 3.10 12.18 10.04
C ALA A 278 2.39 13.37 9.40
N GLU A 279 1.28 13.79 9.99
CA GLU A 279 0.57 15.01 9.62
C GLU A 279 1.05 16.16 10.50
N ILE A 280 1.53 17.25 9.90
CA ILE A 280 2.02 18.44 10.60
C ILE A 280 0.94 19.51 10.52
N THR A 281 0.55 20.06 11.68
CA THR A 281 -0.30 21.23 11.78
C THR A 281 0.46 22.39 12.42
N GLU A 282 -0.13 23.59 12.40
CA GLU A 282 0.38 24.75 13.12
C GLU A 282 0.63 24.50 14.62
N GLN A 283 -0.11 23.55 15.21
CA GLN A 283 -0.14 23.34 16.67
C GLN A 283 0.49 22.01 17.12
N LYS A 284 0.47 20.96 16.28
CA LYS A 284 0.90 19.61 16.67
C LYS A 284 1.39 18.76 15.49
N ILE A 285 2.11 17.70 15.83
CA ILE A 285 2.37 16.57 14.93
C ILE A 285 1.30 15.52 15.23
N LYS A 286 0.61 15.02 14.21
CA LYS A 286 -0.49 14.05 14.33
C LYS A 286 -0.20 12.78 13.53
N SER A 287 -0.90 11.71 13.88
CA SER A 287 -1.00 10.48 13.09
C SER A 287 0.37 9.93 12.68
N ILE A 288 1.31 9.84 13.62
CA ILE A 288 2.64 9.32 13.35
C ILE A 288 2.52 7.82 13.12
N SER A 289 2.88 7.41 11.91
CA SER A 289 2.51 6.11 11.38
C SER A 289 3.70 5.41 10.74
N ILE A 290 3.82 4.11 11.05
CA ILE A 290 4.74 3.17 10.42
C ILE A 290 3.86 2.11 9.78
N PRO A 291 3.65 2.16 8.45
CA PRO A 291 2.70 1.29 7.77
C PRO A 291 2.86 -0.19 8.13
N PRO A 292 1.76 -0.91 8.43
CA PRO A 292 0.37 -0.48 8.29
C PRO A 292 -0.26 0.17 9.55
N LEU A 293 0.52 0.60 10.55
CA LEU A 293 0.00 1.12 11.80
C LEU A 293 0.15 2.64 11.94
N GLN A 294 -0.87 3.27 12.53
CA GLN A 294 -0.71 4.53 13.25
C GLN A 294 -0.40 4.19 14.71
N ILE A 295 0.68 4.75 15.28
CA ILE A 295 1.12 4.35 16.62
C ILE A 295 1.05 5.51 17.62
N ILE A 296 1.42 6.72 17.22
CA ILE A 296 1.28 7.92 18.06
C ILE A 296 0.21 8.80 17.41
N ASP A 297 -0.86 9.07 18.16
CA ASP A 297 -1.98 9.90 17.71
C ASP A 297 -1.55 11.35 17.53
N GLU A 298 -0.82 11.89 18.51
CA GLU A 298 -0.31 13.24 18.45
C GLU A 298 0.87 13.50 19.38
N ILE A 299 1.64 14.53 19.01
CA ILE A 299 2.68 15.16 19.80
C ILE A 299 2.40 16.65 19.87
N SER A 300 2.22 17.16 21.08
CA SER A 300 2.07 18.60 21.34
C SER A 300 3.26 19.13 22.13
N LEU A 301 3.57 20.42 21.91
CA LEU A 301 4.60 21.16 22.61
C LEU A 301 3.92 22.25 23.45
N SER A 302 4.35 22.39 24.68
CA SER A 302 3.95 23.49 25.57
C SER A 302 5.14 23.92 26.42
N LEU A 303 5.05 25.12 27.00
CA LEU A 303 6.03 25.62 27.97
C LEU A 303 5.40 25.59 29.36
N LYS A 304 6.09 24.96 30.32
CA LYS A 304 5.66 24.95 31.70
C LYS A 304 6.09 26.26 32.37
N SER A 305 5.13 26.99 32.91
CA SER A 305 5.34 28.24 33.64
C SER A 305 4.57 28.14 34.95
N ASN A 306 5.27 27.92 36.06
CA ASN A 306 4.66 27.58 37.34
C ASN A 306 3.79 26.30 37.24
N GLU A 307 2.48 26.41 37.48
CA GLU A 307 1.49 25.32 37.33
C GLU A 307 0.72 25.35 36.00
N GLU A 308 0.97 26.33 35.12
CA GLU A 308 0.27 26.48 33.85
C GLU A 308 1.10 26.02 32.64
N PHE A 309 0.40 25.57 31.60
CA PHE A 309 0.98 25.19 30.30
C PHE A 309 0.65 26.23 29.24
N LYS A 310 1.65 27.04 28.86
CA LYS A 310 1.52 27.99 27.75
C LYS A 310 1.58 27.24 26.41
N GLN A 311 0.70 27.62 25.50
CA GLN A 311 0.53 26.99 24.18
C GLN A 311 1.24 27.79 23.07
N ILE A 312 1.26 27.22 21.87
CA ILE A 312 1.84 27.83 20.67
C ILE A 312 1.05 29.06 20.24
N GLU A 313 1.77 30.18 20.09
CA GLU A 313 1.28 31.47 19.62
C GLU A 313 1.92 31.84 18.27
N LYS A 314 1.18 32.56 17.43
CA LYS A 314 1.60 33.07 16.11
C LYS A 314 2.32 32.01 15.22
N PRO A 315 1.73 30.81 15.02
CA PRO A 315 2.37 29.79 14.21
C PRO A 315 2.42 30.19 12.73
N GLN A 316 3.57 29.94 12.11
CA GLN A 316 3.77 30.04 10.67
C GLN A 316 4.32 28.70 10.15
N LEU A 317 3.67 28.16 9.12
CA LEU A 317 4.03 26.87 8.52
C LEU A 317 4.63 27.06 7.12
N ILE A 318 5.90 26.69 6.96
CA ILE A 318 6.64 26.77 5.70
C ILE A 318 6.95 25.35 5.23
N LEU A 319 6.48 25.00 4.04
CA LEU A 319 6.78 23.73 3.42
C LEU A 319 7.99 23.82 2.53
N LYS A 320 8.85 22.81 2.63
CA LYS A 320 9.94 22.53 1.73
C LYS A 320 9.83 21.08 1.29
N PRO A 321 10.28 20.72 0.07
CA PRO A 321 10.32 19.31 -0.32
C PRO A 321 11.07 18.42 0.68
N GLU A 322 12.12 18.92 1.31
CA GLU A 322 12.96 18.18 2.27
C GLU A 322 12.51 18.26 3.73
N ALA A 323 11.61 19.17 4.10
CA ALA A 323 11.21 19.40 5.49
C ALA A 323 9.95 20.27 5.63
N VAL A 324 9.33 20.22 6.80
CA VAL A 324 8.33 21.20 7.23
C VAL A 324 8.95 22.07 8.30
N VAL A 325 8.84 23.39 8.17
CA VAL A 325 9.37 24.36 9.14
C VAL A 325 8.20 25.06 9.82
N ARG A 326 8.17 25.05 11.16
CA ARG A 326 7.24 25.82 11.98
C ARG A 326 8.01 26.93 12.71
N ASN A 327 7.59 28.17 12.51
CA ASN A 327 8.06 29.29 13.34
C ASN A 327 6.92 29.70 14.26
N PHE A 328 7.19 29.84 15.56
CA PHE A 328 6.17 30.21 16.53
C PHE A 328 6.79 30.76 17.82
N GLU A 329 5.92 31.30 18.68
CA GLU A 329 6.27 31.80 20.00
C GLU A 329 5.53 30.97 21.08
N ILE A 330 6.13 30.82 22.25
CA ILE A 330 5.43 30.35 23.45
C ILE A 330 5.87 31.24 24.60
N GLY A 331 5.00 32.17 25.03
CA GLY A 331 5.41 33.25 25.93
C GLY A 331 6.53 34.10 25.31
N GLU A 332 7.63 34.29 26.03
CA GLU A 332 8.78 35.10 25.58
C GLU A 332 9.77 34.32 24.70
N ALA A 333 9.61 33.00 24.54
CA ALA A 333 10.54 32.16 23.80
C ALA A 333 10.13 32.00 22.33
N LYS A 334 11.10 32.13 21.42
CA LYS A 334 10.93 31.94 19.97
C LYS A 334 11.44 30.57 19.55
N PHE A 335 10.66 29.89 18.72
CA PHE A 335 10.94 28.56 18.22
C PHE A 335 11.00 28.55 16.69
N CYS A 336 12.02 27.91 16.14
CA CYS A 336 12.05 27.46 14.76
C CYS A 336 12.22 25.94 14.76
N GLU A 337 11.16 25.23 14.42
CA GLU A 337 11.11 23.77 14.38
C GLU A 337 11.22 23.27 12.94
N THR A 338 12.23 22.49 12.63
CA THR A 338 12.40 21.80 11.34
C THR A 338 12.10 20.32 11.52
N ILE A 339 11.02 19.85 10.90
CA ILE A 339 10.56 18.46 10.95
C ILE A 339 10.92 17.79 9.63
N PHE A 340 11.55 16.63 9.69
CA PHE A 340 11.96 15.88 8.50
C PHE A 340 12.02 14.37 8.76
N THR A 341 11.91 13.60 7.67
CA THR A 341 11.99 12.14 7.69
C THR A 341 13.23 11.65 6.94
N HIS A 342 13.69 10.46 7.27
CA HIS A 342 14.62 9.74 6.40
C HIS A 342 13.86 9.22 5.17
N PRO A 343 14.42 9.29 3.93
CA PRO A 343 13.70 8.87 2.73
C PRO A 343 13.29 7.39 2.75
N LYS A 344 14.16 6.48 3.21
CA LYS A 344 13.94 5.02 3.20
C LYS A 344 13.82 4.30 4.55
N LYS A 345 14.09 4.99 5.67
CA LYS A 345 14.13 4.38 7.01
C LYS A 345 13.02 5.00 7.85
N PRO A 346 12.48 4.28 8.84
CA PRO A 346 11.39 4.76 9.67
C PRO A 346 11.93 5.68 10.76
N ILE A 347 12.44 6.85 10.35
CA ILE A 347 13.02 7.88 11.21
C ILE A 347 12.32 9.21 10.91
N LEU A 348 11.74 9.81 11.95
CA LEU A 348 11.22 11.17 11.96
C LEU A 348 11.97 11.96 13.03
N ILE A 349 12.41 13.17 12.67
CA ILE A 349 13.12 14.07 13.60
C ILE A 349 12.41 15.42 13.60
N SER A 350 12.15 15.93 14.80
CA SER A 350 11.83 17.33 15.04
C SER A 350 13.06 18.01 15.66
N ASN A 351 13.62 18.98 14.94
CA ASN A 351 14.74 19.80 15.39
C ASN A 351 14.26 21.20 15.72
N PHE A 352 14.45 21.64 16.95
CA PHE A 352 14.12 22.98 17.42
C PHE A 352 15.39 23.83 17.52
N LEU A 353 15.31 25.07 17.02
CA LEU A 353 16.19 26.16 17.39
C LEU A 353 15.41 27.10 18.29
N ILE A 354 15.85 27.23 19.54
CA ILE A 354 15.12 27.93 20.58
C ILE A 354 15.91 29.17 20.99
N THR A 355 15.25 30.32 21.01
CA THR A 355 15.82 31.59 21.50
C THR A 355 14.98 32.08 22.68
N SER A 356 15.63 32.28 23.83
CA SER A 356 14.99 32.81 25.03
C SER A 356 16.02 33.50 25.92
N ASP A 357 15.60 34.56 26.61
CA ASP A 357 16.43 35.29 27.57
C ASP A 357 16.50 34.59 28.95
N LYS A 358 15.64 33.60 29.18
CA LYS A 358 15.54 32.85 30.43
C LYS A 358 15.69 31.35 30.17
N GLU A 359 16.04 30.61 31.22
CA GLU A 359 15.89 29.15 31.18
C GLU A 359 14.39 28.82 31.11
N ILE A 360 14.02 27.91 30.20
CA ILE A 360 12.65 27.48 30.00
C ILE A 360 12.53 25.97 30.20
N GLU A 361 11.36 25.51 30.61
CA GLU A 361 11.02 24.09 30.68
C GLU A 361 9.96 23.77 29.62
N ILE A 362 10.36 23.00 28.60
CA ILE A 362 9.45 22.54 27.54
C ILE A 362 8.83 21.19 27.94
N CYS A 363 7.55 21.02 27.63
CA CYS A 363 6.81 19.78 27.79
C CYS A 363 6.41 19.25 26.42
N LEU A 364 6.92 18.07 26.06
CA LEU A 364 6.43 17.29 24.93
C LEU A 364 5.44 16.25 25.42
N ASN A 365 4.18 16.34 24.98
CA ASN A 365 3.16 15.36 25.31
C ASN A 365 2.94 14.39 24.14
N LEU A 366 3.03 13.09 24.39
CA LEU A 366 2.84 12.03 23.40
C LEU A 366 1.58 11.23 23.77
N LYS A 367 0.60 11.19 22.86
CA LYS A 367 -0.58 10.33 22.98
C LYS A 367 -0.39 9.06 22.14
N ILE A 368 -0.27 7.90 22.78
CA ILE A 368 0.04 6.63 22.14
C ILE A 368 -1.19 5.70 22.15
N SER A 369 -1.68 5.36 20.97
CA SER A 369 -2.80 4.44 20.76
C SER A 369 -2.58 3.69 19.43
N PRO A 370 -1.84 2.56 19.46
CA PRO A 370 -1.53 1.82 18.24
C PRO A 370 -2.79 1.23 17.60
N LYS A 371 -2.99 1.48 16.30
CA LYS A 371 -4.14 1.01 15.52
C LYS A 371 -3.76 0.83 14.06
N PHE A 372 -4.54 0.03 13.33
CA PHE A 372 -4.34 -0.08 11.88
C PHE A 372 -4.75 1.20 11.16
N LEU A 373 -3.89 1.62 10.21
CA LEU A 373 -4.26 2.63 9.25
C LEU A 373 -5.50 2.15 8.49
N SER A 374 -6.43 3.08 8.25
CA SER A 374 -7.64 2.81 7.48
C SER A 374 -8.65 1.85 8.15
N GLU A 375 -8.37 1.35 9.36
CA GLU A 375 -9.28 0.57 10.21
C GLU A 375 -9.21 1.03 11.67
N PRO A 376 -9.50 2.31 11.98
CA PRO A 376 -9.23 2.88 13.30
C PRO A 376 -10.06 2.25 14.43
N LYS A 377 -11.09 1.47 14.10
CA LYS A 377 -11.94 0.75 15.06
C LYS A 377 -11.19 -0.37 15.78
N PHE A 378 -10.15 -0.94 15.18
CA PHE A 378 -9.33 -1.95 15.85
C PHE A 378 -8.09 -1.30 16.46
N GLN A 379 -8.09 -1.18 17.78
CA GLN A 379 -6.94 -0.72 18.57
C GLN A 379 -6.16 -1.91 19.11
N ILE A 380 -4.84 -1.84 19.02
CA ILE A 380 -3.95 -2.82 19.63
C ILE A 380 -3.78 -2.42 21.09
N LYS A 381 -4.48 -3.11 21.98
CA LYS A 381 -4.43 -2.89 23.44
C LYS A 381 -3.55 -3.88 24.21
N ASN A 382 -2.85 -4.77 23.51
CA ASN A 382 -1.83 -5.63 24.09
C ASN A 382 -0.43 -5.14 23.69
N PHE A 383 0.18 -4.31 24.52
CA PHE A 383 1.55 -3.83 24.30
C PHE A 383 2.20 -3.41 25.61
N SER A 384 3.51 -3.30 25.58
CA SER A 384 4.30 -2.86 26.73
C SER A 384 4.98 -1.53 26.42
N PHE A 385 5.20 -0.73 27.45
CA PHE A 385 5.87 0.57 27.34
C PHE A 385 6.81 0.82 28.51
N GLY A 386 7.76 1.73 28.34
CA GLY A 386 8.68 2.10 29.41
C GLY A 386 9.63 3.23 29.01
N PHE A 387 10.55 3.55 29.91
CA PHE A 387 11.60 4.52 29.70
C PHE A 387 12.96 3.86 29.91
N ASP A 388 13.87 4.02 28.95
CA ASP A 388 15.25 3.55 29.08
C ASP A 388 16.17 4.73 29.47
N GLU A 389 16.79 4.63 30.63
CA GLU A 389 17.64 5.68 31.22
C GLU A 389 18.93 5.95 30.42
N LYS A 390 19.49 4.91 29.78
CA LYS A 390 20.76 5.05 29.04
C LYS A 390 20.51 5.66 27.67
N LEU A 391 19.45 5.24 26.99
CA LEU A 391 19.01 5.81 25.72
C LEU A 391 18.29 7.15 25.88
N LYS A 392 17.75 7.45 27.07
CA LYS A 392 16.96 8.65 27.39
C LYS A 392 15.69 8.75 26.53
N CYS A 393 15.00 7.62 26.38
CA CYS A 393 13.87 7.50 25.47
C CYS A 393 12.72 6.71 26.07
N PHE A 394 11.53 7.03 25.62
CA PHE A 394 10.37 6.16 25.77
C PHE A 394 10.36 5.11 24.68
N TYR A 395 9.98 3.90 25.04
CA TYR A 395 9.70 2.84 24.08
C TYR A 395 8.29 2.29 24.28
N VAL A 396 7.72 1.84 23.17
CA VAL A 396 6.41 1.17 23.10
C VAL A 396 6.58 0.00 22.15
N PHE A 397 6.24 -1.20 22.57
CA PHE A 397 6.46 -2.37 21.74
C PHE A 397 5.44 -3.48 22.00
N ASN A 398 5.18 -4.24 20.94
CA ASN A 398 4.60 -5.56 20.98
C ASN A 398 5.56 -6.48 20.22
N PRO A 399 6.12 -7.53 20.83
CA PRO A 399 7.19 -8.33 20.25
C PRO A 399 6.78 -9.04 18.95
N GLN A 400 5.48 -9.19 18.67
CA GLN A 400 4.97 -9.83 17.47
C GLN A 400 4.61 -8.83 16.37
N ILE A 401 4.47 -7.54 16.68
CA ILE A 401 3.86 -6.56 15.76
C ILE A 401 4.77 -5.36 15.51
N PHE A 402 5.26 -4.67 16.55
CA PHE A 402 6.00 -3.42 16.37
C PHE A 402 6.89 -3.05 17.56
N ALA A 403 7.86 -2.17 17.33
CA ALA A 403 8.62 -1.49 18.38
C ALA A 403 8.92 -0.05 17.98
N ILE A 404 8.61 0.92 18.84
CA ILE A 404 8.87 2.35 18.65
C ILE A 404 9.69 2.91 19.80
N PHE A 405 10.52 3.88 19.47
CA PHE A 405 11.35 4.67 20.37
C PHE A 405 11.10 6.16 20.08
N ALA A 406 10.88 6.94 21.13
CA ALA A 406 10.69 8.38 21.06
C ALA A 406 11.46 9.09 22.17
N GLY A 407 12.25 10.11 21.85
CA GLY A 407 13.01 10.83 22.88
C GLY A 407 14.07 11.77 22.33
N SER A 408 14.98 12.21 23.22
CA SER A 408 16.09 13.10 22.89
C SER A 408 17.41 12.58 23.44
N ALA A 409 18.53 13.02 22.86
CA ALA A 409 19.86 12.78 23.45
C ALA A 409 20.06 13.57 24.76
N ARG A 410 19.22 14.58 25.02
CA ARG A 410 19.17 15.30 26.29
C ARG A 410 18.40 14.47 27.31
N LYS A 411 18.89 14.41 28.55
CA LYS A 411 18.17 13.75 29.64
C LYS A 411 16.94 14.61 30.01
N PRO A 412 15.73 14.02 30.12
CA PRO A 412 14.59 14.76 30.65
C PRO A 412 14.77 15.06 32.15
N GLU A 413 14.19 16.16 32.62
CA GLU A 413 14.15 16.50 34.06
C GLU A 413 13.20 15.55 34.80
N SER A 414 12.04 15.32 34.19
CA SER A 414 11.01 14.43 34.71
C SER A 414 10.11 13.98 33.56
N TYR A 415 9.25 13.02 33.87
CA TYR A 415 8.19 12.59 32.99
C TYR A 415 6.99 12.08 33.78
N GLU A 416 5.81 12.22 33.20
CA GLU A 416 4.55 11.73 33.75
C GLU A 416 3.92 10.76 32.75
N ILE A 417 3.38 9.65 33.25
CA ILE A 417 2.69 8.65 32.42
C ILE A 417 1.31 8.42 32.98
N LYS A 418 0.28 8.56 32.13
CA LYS A 418 -1.09 8.17 32.45
C LYS A 418 -1.51 7.04 31.52
N VAL A 419 -2.05 5.97 32.09
CA VAL A 419 -2.53 4.79 31.35
C VAL A 419 -4.05 4.74 31.47
N GLY A 420 -4.71 4.70 30.33
CA GLY A 420 -6.14 4.41 30.18
C GLY A 420 -6.35 3.60 28.90
N ASP A 421 -7.33 3.97 28.07
CA ASP A 421 -7.50 3.42 26.72
C ASP A 421 -6.31 3.72 25.78
N PHE A 422 -5.49 4.70 26.16
CA PHE A 422 -4.24 5.08 25.51
C PHE A 422 -3.20 5.39 26.58
N VAL A 423 -1.93 5.52 26.15
CA VAL A 423 -0.83 5.95 27.03
C VAL A 423 -0.51 7.41 26.72
N ASP A 424 -0.67 8.28 27.70
CA ASP A 424 -0.29 9.69 27.64
C ASP A 424 1.05 9.88 28.36
N VAL A 425 2.05 10.41 27.65
CA VAL A 425 3.41 10.59 28.17
C VAL A 425 3.82 12.05 28.04
N LYS A 426 3.93 12.74 29.18
CA LYS A 426 4.49 14.09 29.25
C LYS A 426 5.95 14.02 29.61
N ILE A 427 6.80 14.66 28.81
CA ILE A 427 8.25 14.66 28.98
C ILE A 427 8.75 16.10 29.13
N PHE A 428 9.40 16.39 30.26
CA PHE A 428 9.87 17.72 30.60
C PHE A 428 11.37 17.85 30.35
N TYR A 429 11.76 18.89 29.60
CA TYR A 429 13.15 19.22 29.34
C TYR A 429 13.42 20.68 29.66
N LYS A 430 14.43 20.96 30.48
CA LYS A 430 14.97 22.31 30.60
C LYS A 430 15.74 22.69 29.34
N VAL A 431 15.73 23.96 28.97
CA VAL A 431 16.54 24.55 27.91
C VAL A 431 17.12 25.85 28.43
N SER A 432 18.44 25.93 28.52
CA SER A 432 19.16 27.11 29.01
C SER A 432 18.88 28.33 28.15
N ALA A 433 18.88 29.52 28.75
CA ALA A 433 18.86 30.80 28.05
C ALA A 433 19.92 30.89 26.94
N GLY A 434 19.62 31.68 25.92
CA GLY A 434 20.51 32.01 24.81
C GLY A 434 19.80 32.00 23.46
N SER A 435 20.59 32.20 22.41
CA SER A 435 20.11 32.26 21.03
C SER A 435 20.34 30.94 20.27
N GLU A 436 19.33 30.52 19.50
CA GLU A 436 19.36 29.33 18.64
C GLU A 436 19.90 28.06 19.33
N LYS A 437 19.46 27.79 20.55
CA LYS A 437 19.79 26.54 21.25
C LYS A 437 19.12 25.38 20.52
N ALA A 438 19.93 24.42 20.06
CA ALA A 438 19.42 23.25 19.36
C ALA A 438 18.79 22.25 20.34
N PHE A 439 17.66 21.67 19.96
CA PHE A 439 17.05 20.54 20.64
C PHE A 439 16.49 19.56 19.60
N ASN A 440 16.86 18.29 19.67
CA ASN A 440 16.44 17.25 18.74
C ASN A 440 15.55 16.24 19.45
N PHE A 441 14.37 15.98 18.90
CA PHE A 441 13.48 14.93 19.31
C PHE A 441 13.30 13.95 18.15
N ALA A 442 13.55 12.67 18.37
CA ALA A 442 13.49 11.65 17.33
C ALA A 442 12.42 10.62 17.66
N ILE A 443 11.77 10.13 16.61
CA ILE A 443 10.81 9.02 16.63
C ILE A 443 11.28 8.01 15.59
N THR A 444 11.45 6.78 16.03
CA THR A 444 11.86 5.68 15.16
C THR A 444 11.10 4.43 15.52
N GLY A 445 10.87 3.53 14.57
CA GLY A 445 10.33 2.22 14.92
C GLY A 445 10.34 1.23 13.78
N VAL A 446 9.95 0.02 14.07
CA VAL A 446 9.92 -1.08 13.10
C VAL A 446 8.61 -1.82 13.28
N PHE A 447 7.98 -2.14 12.15
CA PHE A 447 6.89 -3.09 12.07
C PHE A 447 7.44 -4.47 11.71
N GLN A 448 7.00 -5.50 12.43
CA GLN A 448 7.45 -6.88 12.25
C GLN A 448 6.94 -7.41 10.90
N ASN A 449 7.84 -7.87 10.03
CA ASN A 449 7.44 -8.67 8.89
C ASN A 449 7.08 -10.09 9.36
N PRO A 450 5.83 -10.56 9.24
CA PRO A 450 5.46 -11.90 9.70
C PRO A 450 6.14 -13.03 8.92
N ARG A 451 6.58 -12.77 7.67
CA ARG A 451 7.28 -13.74 6.82
C ARG A 451 8.78 -13.82 7.11
N ALA A 452 9.33 -12.84 7.80
CA ALA A 452 10.74 -12.81 8.19
C ALA A 452 10.87 -12.18 9.59
N PRO A 453 10.50 -12.93 10.66
CA PRO A 453 10.66 -12.51 12.05
C PRO A 453 12.08 -12.04 12.35
N LYS A 454 12.23 -10.94 13.08
CA LYS A 454 13.53 -10.36 13.46
C LYS A 454 13.43 -9.77 14.86
N ASP A 455 14.58 -9.48 15.46
CA ASP A 455 14.62 -8.66 16.68
C ASP A 455 14.31 -7.19 16.35
N ILE A 456 13.02 -6.86 16.31
CA ILE A 456 12.53 -5.50 16.05
C ILE A 456 12.94 -4.51 17.14
N LEU A 457 13.18 -4.98 18.38
CA LEU A 457 13.56 -4.12 19.48
C LEU A 457 15.00 -3.63 19.28
N SER A 458 15.92 -4.55 18.94
CA SER A 458 17.30 -4.19 18.61
C SER A 458 17.39 -3.34 17.34
N GLU A 459 16.61 -3.66 16.29
CA GLU A 459 16.61 -2.87 15.05
C GLU A 459 16.11 -1.44 15.29
N SER A 460 14.99 -1.27 15.99
CA SER A 460 14.45 0.05 16.36
C SER A 460 15.43 0.85 17.24
N LYS A 461 16.12 0.18 18.17
CA LYS A 461 17.15 0.80 19.01
C LYS A 461 18.32 1.37 18.20
N GLU A 462 18.83 0.62 17.23
CA GLU A 462 19.94 1.10 16.39
C GLU A 462 19.51 2.26 15.47
N LEU A 463 18.27 2.24 14.96
CA LEU A 463 17.70 3.37 14.24
C LEU A 463 17.58 4.62 15.12
N TYR A 464 17.13 4.45 16.37
CA TYR A 464 17.05 5.53 17.35
C TYR A 464 18.42 6.15 17.61
N LYS A 465 19.44 5.33 17.89
CA LYS A 465 20.83 5.78 18.09
C LYS A 465 21.37 6.52 16.86
N LEU A 466 21.12 6.01 15.66
CA LEU A 466 21.51 6.67 14.41
C LEU A 466 20.89 8.06 14.27
N SER A 467 19.60 8.18 14.58
CA SER A 467 18.84 9.44 14.42
C SER A 467 19.40 10.59 15.26
N LEU A 468 19.79 10.32 16.50
CA LEU A 468 20.26 11.34 17.45
C LEU A 468 21.78 11.57 17.43
N THR A 469 22.58 10.58 17.05
CA THR A 469 24.04 10.77 16.91
C THR A 469 24.39 11.65 15.69
N SER A 470 23.58 11.58 14.63
CA SER A 470 23.84 12.23 13.35
C SER A 470 22.58 12.82 12.66
N PRO A 471 21.78 13.66 13.32
CA PRO A 471 20.52 14.18 12.74
C PRO A 471 20.74 14.98 11.44
N HIS A 472 21.84 15.73 11.34
CA HIS A 472 22.28 16.41 10.13
C HIS A 472 22.55 15.48 8.93
N LYS A 473 22.99 14.23 9.16
CA LYS A 473 23.17 13.24 8.08
C LYS A 473 21.81 12.77 7.56
N ILE A 474 20.86 12.53 8.47
CA ILE A 474 19.48 12.15 8.11
C ILE A 474 18.83 13.23 7.24
N PHE A 475 18.94 14.50 7.64
CA PHE A 475 18.47 15.63 6.82
C PHE A 475 19.16 15.67 5.45
N LYS A 476 20.50 15.52 5.42
CA LYS A 476 21.29 15.52 4.18
C LYS A 476 20.87 14.40 3.22
N GLU A 477 20.50 13.23 3.71
CA GLU A 477 20.01 12.13 2.89
C GLU A 477 18.65 12.44 2.26
N ASN A 478 17.72 13.01 3.03
CA ASN A 478 16.44 13.45 2.49
C ASN A 478 16.62 14.56 1.43
N PHE A 479 17.44 15.56 1.74
CA PHE A 479 17.81 16.62 0.80
C PHE A 479 18.45 16.08 -0.48
N LYS A 480 19.35 15.09 -0.37
CA LYS A 480 19.95 14.42 -1.53
C LYS A 480 18.89 13.69 -2.36
N SER A 481 17.92 13.05 -1.73
CA SER A 481 16.80 12.38 -2.41
C SER A 481 16.00 13.36 -3.25
N VAL A 482 15.60 14.50 -2.67
CA VAL A 482 14.89 15.59 -3.37
C VAL A 482 15.71 16.12 -4.54
N ARG A 483 17.00 16.44 -4.31
CA ARG A 483 17.88 16.96 -5.38
C ARG A 483 18.08 15.94 -6.50
N ASN A 484 18.16 14.66 -6.18
CA ASN A 484 18.27 13.60 -7.18
C ASN A 484 16.99 13.48 -8.00
N ALA A 485 15.80 13.60 -7.39
CA ALA A 485 14.52 13.65 -8.10
C ALA A 485 14.51 14.79 -9.14
N LEU A 486 14.84 16.02 -8.73
CA LEU A 486 14.89 17.18 -9.62
C LEU A 486 15.93 17.06 -10.76
N ARG A 487 16.97 16.25 -10.58
CA ARG A 487 17.98 15.97 -11.61
C ARG A 487 17.58 14.83 -12.55
N LYS A 488 16.79 13.87 -12.04
CA LYS A 488 16.40 12.65 -12.75
C LYS A 488 15.11 12.86 -13.52
N TYR A 489 14.17 13.63 -13.02
CA TYR A 489 12.84 13.75 -13.62
C TYR A 489 12.73 14.95 -14.56
N LEU A 490 11.72 14.88 -15.42
CA LEU A 490 11.35 15.98 -16.30
C LEU A 490 11.10 17.23 -15.47
N THR A 491 11.74 18.33 -15.84
CA THR A 491 11.49 19.66 -15.28
C THR A 491 11.17 20.63 -16.39
N ILE A 492 10.23 21.54 -16.16
CA ILE A 492 9.89 22.63 -17.07
C ILE A 492 10.35 23.95 -16.45
N GLU A 493 10.93 24.80 -17.29
CA GLU A 493 11.25 26.19 -16.99
C GLU A 493 10.57 27.07 -18.03
N THR A 494 9.73 28.00 -17.57
CA THR A 494 9.06 29.04 -18.35
C THR A 494 9.50 30.41 -17.85
N GLN A 495 8.97 31.48 -18.43
CA GLN A 495 9.17 32.84 -17.92
C GLN A 495 8.43 33.12 -16.60
N ASP A 496 7.45 32.28 -16.23
CA ASP A 496 6.72 32.38 -14.96
C ASP A 496 7.45 31.58 -13.87
N GLU A 497 8.19 32.29 -13.02
CA GLU A 497 8.95 31.67 -11.94
C GLU A 497 8.04 30.99 -10.88
N ASN A 498 6.80 31.44 -10.71
CA ASN A 498 5.86 30.79 -9.79
C ASN A 498 5.42 29.43 -10.32
N ILE A 499 5.17 29.31 -11.64
CA ILE A 499 4.92 28.02 -12.28
C ILE A 499 6.14 27.11 -12.15
N ASN A 500 7.34 27.63 -12.39
CA ASN A 500 8.60 26.87 -12.28
C ASN A 500 8.79 26.29 -10.88
N GLN A 501 8.61 27.11 -9.84
CA GLN A 501 8.75 26.70 -8.45
C GLN A 501 7.72 25.63 -8.07
N LYS A 502 6.45 25.83 -8.43
CA LYS A 502 5.38 24.86 -8.16
C LYS A 502 5.58 23.54 -8.90
N PHE A 503 6.02 23.58 -10.16
CA PHE A 503 6.31 22.36 -10.93
C PHE A 503 7.47 21.57 -10.33
N LYS A 504 8.58 22.25 -9.98
CA LYS A 504 9.71 21.62 -9.28
C LYS A 504 9.28 21.02 -7.94
N PHE A 505 8.46 21.76 -7.18
CA PHE A 505 7.89 21.27 -5.93
C PHE A 505 7.08 19.99 -6.15
N ALA A 506 6.12 19.99 -7.09
CA ALA A 506 5.27 18.85 -7.42
C ALA A 506 6.08 17.61 -7.84
N VAL A 507 7.01 17.76 -8.80
CA VAL A 507 7.87 16.68 -9.28
C VAL A 507 8.74 16.09 -8.16
N SER A 508 9.18 16.91 -7.21
CA SER A 508 9.96 16.44 -6.06
C SER A 508 9.14 15.70 -5.00
N LEU A 509 7.82 15.91 -4.97
CA LEU A 509 6.91 15.27 -4.01
C LEU A 509 6.37 13.92 -4.49
N LEU A 510 6.14 13.74 -5.79
CA LEU A 510 5.53 12.51 -6.32
C LEU A 510 6.20 11.21 -5.82
N PRO A 511 7.54 11.07 -5.83
CA PRO A 511 8.19 9.86 -5.32
C PRO A 511 8.00 9.62 -3.82
N LYS A 512 7.66 10.65 -3.04
CA LYS A 512 7.46 10.51 -1.59
C LYS A 512 6.20 9.75 -1.21
N PHE A 513 5.28 9.59 -2.15
CA PHE A 513 4.08 8.77 -1.99
C PHE A 513 4.35 7.28 -2.13
N MET A 514 5.56 6.87 -2.53
CA MET A 514 5.99 5.48 -2.41
C MET A 514 6.04 5.08 -0.93
N LYS A 515 5.45 3.93 -0.61
CA LYS A 515 5.52 3.30 0.71
C LYS A 515 6.12 1.92 0.62
N ASP A 516 6.99 1.58 1.55
CA ASP A 516 7.48 0.22 1.78
C ASP A 516 6.75 -0.35 3.00
N VAL A 517 5.68 -1.10 2.73
CA VAL A 517 4.86 -1.74 3.75
C VAL A 517 5.35 -3.17 3.92
N LYS A 518 5.91 -3.51 5.09
CA LYS A 518 6.60 -4.80 5.29
C LYS A 518 5.76 -6.04 4.99
N THR A 519 4.44 -5.95 5.13
CA THR A 519 3.49 -7.04 4.84
C THR A 519 3.14 -7.15 3.35
N LEU A 520 3.22 -6.04 2.60
CA LEU A 520 2.66 -5.93 1.25
C LEU A 520 3.73 -5.74 0.16
N GLY A 521 4.76 -4.96 0.44
CA GLY A 521 5.83 -4.57 -0.48
C GLY A 521 5.91 -3.04 -0.67
N ARG A 522 6.69 -2.64 -1.68
CA ARG A 522 6.89 -1.25 -2.07
C ARG A 522 5.95 -0.86 -3.22
N PHE A 523 5.16 0.20 -3.06
CA PHE A 523 4.21 0.67 -4.08
C PHE A 523 3.79 2.13 -3.83
N LEU A 524 3.23 2.77 -4.86
CA LEU A 524 2.67 4.12 -4.76
C LEU A 524 1.33 4.12 -4.03
N VAL A 525 1.16 5.02 -3.06
CA VAL A 525 -0.13 5.28 -2.40
C VAL A 525 -0.76 6.56 -2.95
N ASN A 526 -2.08 6.57 -3.23
CA ASN A 526 -2.77 7.76 -3.73
C ASN A 526 -2.91 8.85 -2.66
N ASP A 527 -3.38 8.50 -1.47
CA ASP A 527 -3.57 9.41 -0.34
C ASP A 527 -3.57 8.58 0.95
N LEU A 528 -2.76 8.95 1.94
CA LEU A 528 -2.66 8.26 3.22
C LEU A 528 -3.74 8.69 4.23
N ARG A 529 -4.56 9.68 3.88
CA ARG A 529 -5.70 10.14 4.69
C ARG A 529 -7.00 9.39 4.35
N GLU A 530 -7.03 8.69 3.22
CA GLU A 530 -8.20 7.94 2.78
C GLU A 530 -8.39 6.64 3.58
N GLU A 531 -9.65 6.22 3.74
CA GLU A 531 -10.00 4.93 4.37
C GLU A 531 -9.57 3.72 3.55
N PHE A 532 -9.15 3.89 2.30
CA PHE A 532 -8.62 2.81 1.50
C PHE A 532 -7.74 3.38 0.39
N ILE A 533 -6.83 2.54 -0.08
CA ILE A 533 -6.01 2.85 -1.25
C ILE A 533 -6.82 2.53 -2.49
N ASN A 534 -6.92 3.47 -3.42
CA ASN A 534 -7.71 3.33 -4.64
C ASN A 534 -6.79 3.10 -5.85
N THR A 535 -6.96 1.95 -6.51
CA THR A 535 -6.12 1.53 -7.64
C THR A 535 -6.28 2.45 -8.85
N GLU A 536 -7.48 2.95 -9.14
CA GLU A 536 -7.70 3.89 -10.26
C GLU A 536 -6.88 5.17 -10.08
N LYS A 537 -6.90 5.75 -8.87
CA LYS A 537 -6.09 6.94 -8.53
C LYS A 537 -4.59 6.65 -8.62
N ILE A 538 -4.16 5.44 -8.23
CA ILE A 538 -2.77 4.99 -8.42
C ILE A 538 -2.43 4.95 -9.91
N LEU A 539 -3.21 4.26 -10.73
CA LEU A 539 -2.98 4.11 -12.17
C LEU A 539 -2.89 5.48 -12.87
N ASN A 540 -3.77 6.42 -12.51
CA ASN A 540 -3.70 7.79 -13.02
C ASN A 540 -2.40 8.50 -12.64
N SER A 541 -1.93 8.32 -11.40
CA SER A 541 -0.65 8.88 -10.95
C SER A 541 0.56 8.19 -11.62
N LEU A 542 0.46 6.91 -11.97
CA LEU A 542 1.51 6.19 -12.71
C LEU A 542 1.73 6.74 -14.11
N ASN A 543 0.68 7.19 -14.80
CA ASN A 543 0.82 7.87 -16.09
C ASN A 543 1.71 9.11 -15.97
N THR A 544 1.53 9.89 -14.90
CA THR A 544 2.34 11.07 -14.64
C THR A 544 3.78 10.71 -14.29
N LEU A 545 3.99 9.71 -13.42
CA LEU A 545 5.32 9.19 -13.11
C LEU A 545 6.06 8.73 -14.38
N LEU A 546 5.36 8.05 -15.31
CA LEU A 546 5.92 7.65 -16.61
C LEU A 546 6.34 8.87 -17.44
N LYS A 547 5.46 9.87 -17.59
CA LYS A 547 5.74 11.09 -18.36
C LYS A 547 6.94 11.87 -17.81
N ILE A 548 7.09 11.95 -16.48
CA ILE A 548 8.26 12.61 -15.88
C ILE A 548 9.52 11.73 -15.87
N GLY A 549 9.42 10.47 -16.30
CA GLY A 549 10.55 9.55 -16.45
C GLY A 549 10.92 8.76 -15.18
N ASP A 550 9.98 8.55 -14.26
CA ASP A 550 10.17 7.70 -13.08
C ASP A 550 9.78 6.23 -13.30
N TYR A 551 10.57 5.56 -14.14
CA TYR A 551 10.31 4.18 -14.53
C TYR A 551 10.43 3.18 -13.38
N GLU A 552 11.29 3.47 -12.40
CA GLU A 552 11.56 2.58 -11.29
C GLU A 552 10.32 2.47 -10.36
N ASP A 553 9.76 3.60 -9.95
CA ASP A 553 8.59 3.62 -9.06
C ASP A 553 7.31 3.16 -9.79
N THR A 554 7.20 3.44 -11.10
CA THR A 554 6.14 2.86 -11.93
C THR A 554 6.23 1.33 -11.98
N ARG A 555 7.43 0.78 -12.26
CA ARG A 555 7.63 -0.67 -12.35
C ARG A 555 7.25 -1.36 -11.05
N ASP A 556 7.76 -0.87 -9.92
CA ASP A 556 7.51 -1.45 -8.60
C ASP A 556 6.01 -1.50 -8.30
N THR A 557 5.29 -0.43 -8.63
CA THR A 557 3.83 -0.35 -8.40
C THR A 557 3.04 -1.27 -9.34
N LEU A 558 3.41 -1.38 -10.61
CA LEU A 558 2.78 -2.33 -11.53
C LEU A 558 3.02 -3.79 -11.13
N GLU A 559 4.24 -4.12 -10.73
CA GLU A 559 4.59 -5.46 -10.22
C GLU A 559 3.83 -5.79 -8.94
N PHE A 560 3.64 -4.80 -8.06
CA PHE A 560 2.80 -4.89 -6.86
C PHE A 560 1.35 -5.22 -7.23
N LEU A 561 0.68 -4.40 -8.05
CA LEU A 561 -0.71 -4.63 -8.44
C LEU A 561 -0.89 -6.00 -9.11
N GLY A 562 0.05 -6.39 -9.98
CA GLY A 562 0.02 -7.70 -10.63
C GLY A 562 0.23 -8.88 -9.67
N ARG A 563 0.90 -8.70 -8.52
CA ARG A 563 1.08 -9.75 -7.50
C ARG A 563 -0.23 -10.10 -6.79
N TYR A 564 -1.14 -9.12 -6.68
CA TYR A 564 -2.38 -9.23 -5.91
C TYR A 564 -3.61 -9.46 -6.77
N ILE A 565 -3.46 -9.85 -8.04
CA ILE A 565 -4.56 -10.35 -8.87
C ILE A 565 -5.24 -11.53 -8.15
N SER A 566 -6.58 -11.55 -8.15
CA SER A 566 -7.36 -12.58 -7.46
C SER A 566 -7.25 -13.94 -8.14
N VAL A 567 -7.75 -14.98 -7.46
CA VAL A 567 -7.88 -16.33 -8.05
C VAL A 567 -8.83 -16.36 -9.25
N ASP A 568 -9.73 -15.38 -9.36
CA ASP A 568 -10.69 -15.19 -10.45
C ASP A 568 -10.17 -14.24 -11.54
N SER A 569 -8.85 -14.00 -11.57
CA SER A 569 -8.22 -13.12 -12.55
C SER A 569 -8.75 -11.68 -12.53
N LYS A 570 -9.09 -11.15 -11.35
CA LYS A 570 -9.55 -9.76 -11.17
C LYS A 570 -8.44 -8.89 -10.58
N LEU A 571 -8.37 -7.63 -11.03
CA LEU A 571 -7.42 -6.66 -10.48
C LEU A 571 -7.98 -6.07 -9.17
N PRO A 572 -7.17 -5.79 -8.14
CA PRO A 572 -7.66 -5.07 -6.98
C PRO A 572 -8.13 -3.66 -7.37
N GLN A 573 -9.34 -3.30 -6.95
CA GLN A 573 -9.93 -1.97 -7.16
C GLN A 573 -9.58 -1.03 -6.00
N LYS A 574 -9.69 -1.54 -4.78
CA LYS A 574 -9.30 -0.85 -3.55
C LYS A 574 -8.72 -1.82 -2.54
N PHE A 575 -7.85 -1.34 -1.66
CA PHE A 575 -7.22 -2.17 -0.64
C PHE A 575 -6.74 -1.40 0.57
N LEU A 576 -6.55 -2.12 1.67
CA LEU A 576 -6.06 -1.59 2.95
C LEU A 576 -4.59 -1.95 3.15
N LEU A 577 -3.86 -1.14 3.93
CA LEU A 577 -2.44 -1.41 4.21
C LEU A 577 -2.24 -2.66 5.09
N SER A 578 -3.27 -3.11 5.81
CA SER A 578 -3.33 -4.42 6.48
C SER A 578 -3.34 -5.60 5.50
N GLY A 579 -3.62 -5.34 4.22
CA GLY A 579 -3.58 -6.31 3.15
C GLY A 579 -4.91 -6.93 2.79
N PHE A 580 -6.02 -6.23 3.03
CA PHE A 580 -7.34 -6.61 2.54
C PHE A 580 -7.60 -5.98 1.18
N PHE A 581 -8.02 -6.78 0.21
CA PHE A 581 -8.23 -6.35 -1.17
C PHE A 581 -9.68 -6.57 -1.58
N GLU A 582 -10.24 -5.60 -2.28
CA GLU A 582 -11.50 -5.71 -3.00
C GLU A 582 -11.25 -5.65 -4.50
N TYR A 583 -12.02 -6.46 -5.23
CA TYR A 583 -11.72 -6.82 -6.60
C TYR A 583 -12.83 -6.41 -7.55
N ASP A 584 -12.43 -5.92 -8.72
CA ASP A 584 -13.33 -5.58 -9.81
C ASP A 584 -12.60 -5.80 -11.16
N ASN A 585 -13.36 -5.89 -12.24
CA ASN A 585 -12.85 -6.09 -13.59
C ASN A 585 -12.67 -4.79 -14.38
N ASN A 586 -13.22 -3.68 -13.91
CA ASN A 586 -13.26 -2.42 -14.68
C ASN A 586 -11.88 -1.80 -14.96
N LEU A 587 -10.88 -2.06 -14.11
CA LEU A 587 -9.56 -1.41 -14.20
C LEU A 587 -8.53 -2.21 -15.01
N LYS A 588 -8.82 -3.45 -15.40
CA LYS A 588 -7.82 -4.35 -15.98
C LYS A 588 -7.21 -3.84 -17.28
N PHE A 589 -8.02 -3.26 -18.17
CA PHE A 589 -7.53 -2.74 -19.45
C PHE A 589 -6.67 -1.49 -19.28
N ASN A 590 -7.00 -0.62 -18.31
CA ASN A 590 -6.15 0.52 -17.97
C ASN A 590 -4.81 0.07 -17.38
N PHE A 591 -4.82 -0.94 -16.48
CA PHE A 591 -3.59 -1.54 -15.98
C PHE A 591 -2.71 -2.13 -17.09
N ILE A 592 -3.30 -2.87 -18.04
CA ILE A 592 -2.62 -3.44 -19.20
C ILE A 592 -2.02 -2.34 -20.09
N LYS A 593 -2.79 -1.26 -20.35
CA LYS A 593 -2.30 -0.09 -21.09
C LYS A 593 -1.04 0.48 -20.44
N ILE A 594 -1.07 0.75 -19.14
CA ILE A 594 0.07 1.36 -18.43
C ILE A 594 1.28 0.41 -18.41
N CYS A 595 1.06 -0.90 -18.33
CA CYS A 595 2.13 -1.89 -18.50
C CYS A 595 2.78 -1.79 -19.90
N GLY A 596 1.98 -1.60 -20.94
CA GLY A 596 2.45 -1.39 -22.31
C GLY A 596 3.22 -0.08 -22.47
N ASP A 597 2.69 1.02 -21.95
CA ASP A 597 3.34 2.34 -21.96
C ASP A 597 4.69 2.32 -21.23
N TYR A 598 4.73 1.66 -20.07
CA TYR A 598 5.96 1.41 -19.34
C TYR A 598 6.96 0.60 -20.19
N LEU A 599 6.55 -0.54 -20.76
CA LEU A 599 7.42 -1.39 -21.57
C LEU A 599 7.95 -0.65 -22.79
N ARG A 600 7.09 0.10 -23.48
CA ARG A 600 7.42 0.93 -24.64
C ARG A 600 8.44 2.01 -24.32
N SER A 601 8.32 2.66 -23.16
CA SER A 601 9.19 3.75 -22.71
C SER A 601 10.54 3.27 -22.14
N SER A 602 10.54 2.11 -21.47
CA SER A 602 11.69 1.59 -20.72
C SER A 602 12.48 0.50 -21.45
N LYS A 603 11.84 -0.24 -22.35
CA LYS A 603 12.36 -1.46 -22.98
C LYS A 603 12.76 -2.56 -21.97
N ASP A 604 12.11 -2.59 -20.80
CA ASP A 604 12.40 -3.60 -19.77
C ASP A 604 11.83 -4.98 -20.13
N LYS A 605 12.64 -5.79 -20.81
CA LYS A 605 12.29 -7.17 -21.19
C LYS A 605 12.10 -8.10 -19.98
N LEU A 606 12.74 -7.82 -18.85
CA LEU A 606 12.58 -8.65 -17.65
C LEU A 606 11.19 -8.43 -17.05
N PHE A 607 10.77 -7.16 -16.94
CA PHE A 607 9.40 -6.83 -16.58
C PHE A 607 8.39 -7.51 -17.51
N ALA A 608 8.62 -7.44 -18.84
CA ALA A 608 7.74 -8.10 -19.81
C ALA A 608 7.60 -9.61 -19.50
N LYS A 609 8.71 -10.30 -19.31
CA LYS A 609 8.75 -11.74 -19.01
C LYS A 609 7.96 -12.11 -17.75
N PHE A 610 8.12 -11.35 -16.66
CA PHE A 610 7.44 -11.65 -15.39
C PHE A 610 5.96 -11.25 -15.38
N THR A 611 5.60 -10.20 -16.11
CA THR A 611 4.24 -9.67 -16.15
C THR A 611 3.36 -10.38 -17.17
N TRP A 612 3.94 -10.97 -18.23
CA TRP A 612 3.18 -11.54 -19.33
C TRP A 612 2.17 -12.61 -18.90
N GLN A 613 2.57 -13.56 -18.06
CA GLN A 613 1.65 -14.58 -17.58
C GLN A 613 0.47 -14.01 -16.79
N ARG A 614 0.68 -12.90 -16.07
CA ARG A 614 -0.38 -12.21 -15.33
C ARG A 614 -1.36 -11.54 -16.28
N ILE A 615 -0.86 -10.87 -17.32
CA ILE A 615 -1.70 -10.28 -18.37
C ILE A 615 -2.53 -11.37 -19.06
N LYS A 616 -1.92 -12.50 -19.43
CA LYS A 616 -2.63 -13.64 -20.02
C LYS A 616 -3.77 -14.13 -19.13
N ASN A 617 -3.54 -14.24 -17.83
CA ASN A 617 -4.57 -14.64 -16.87
C ASN A 617 -5.70 -13.60 -16.77
N LEU A 618 -5.42 -12.29 -16.80
CA LEU A 618 -6.43 -11.23 -16.71
C LEU A 618 -7.40 -11.20 -17.91
N ILE A 619 -6.95 -11.67 -19.07
CA ILE A 619 -7.72 -11.63 -20.32
C ILE A 619 -8.21 -13.02 -20.76
N SER A 620 -7.90 -14.07 -19.99
CA SER A 620 -8.29 -15.43 -20.35
C SER A 620 -9.82 -15.54 -20.44
N GLY A 621 -10.34 -15.97 -21.59
CA GLY A 621 -11.78 -16.07 -21.84
C GLY A 621 -12.45 -14.76 -22.29
N GLU A 622 -11.70 -13.66 -22.40
CA GLU A 622 -12.23 -12.34 -22.78
C GLU A 622 -11.37 -11.64 -23.86
N ILE A 623 -10.59 -12.41 -24.62
CA ILE A 623 -9.71 -11.88 -25.67
C ILE A 623 -10.52 -11.11 -26.74
N GLU A 624 -11.72 -11.55 -27.05
CA GLU A 624 -12.61 -10.88 -28.02
C GLU A 624 -13.04 -9.48 -27.55
N ASN A 625 -13.15 -9.26 -26.23
CA ASN A 625 -13.52 -7.95 -25.66
C ASN A 625 -12.45 -6.87 -25.92
N LEU A 626 -11.23 -7.25 -26.30
CA LEU A 626 -10.14 -6.31 -26.62
C LEU A 626 -10.47 -5.38 -27.79
N GLN A 627 -11.43 -5.73 -28.64
CA GLN A 627 -11.91 -4.86 -29.73
C GLN A 627 -12.42 -3.50 -29.23
N ASN A 628 -12.92 -3.45 -27.99
CA ASN A 628 -13.40 -2.21 -27.37
C ASN A 628 -12.30 -1.40 -26.68
N TYR A 629 -11.05 -1.90 -26.65
CA TYR A 629 -9.94 -1.31 -25.89
C TYR A 629 -8.63 -1.30 -26.71
N PRO A 630 -8.51 -0.43 -27.72
CA PRO A 630 -7.38 -0.43 -28.67
C PRO A 630 -6.01 -0.21 -27.99
N ASP A 631 -5.94 0.63 -26.95
CA ASP A 631 -4.71 0.86 -26.20
C ASP A 631 -4.21 -0.40 -25.47
N ALA A 632 -5.14 -1.15 -24.88
CA ALA A 632 -4.83 -2.42 -24.21
C ALA A 632 -4.44 -3.49 -25.25
N PHE A 633 -5.13 -3.54 -26.39
CA PHE A 633 -4.76 -4.42 -27.50
C PHE A 633 -3.32 -4.17 -27.98
N ASN A 634 -2.97 -2.91 -28.27
CA ASN A 634 -1.62 -2.53 -28.70
C ASN A 634 -0.57 -2.89 -27.65
N SER A 635 -0.91 -2.73 -26.37
CA SER A 635 -0.03 -3.12 -25.26
C SER A 635 0.20 -4.62 -25.22
N ILE A 636 -0.85 -5.45 -25.37
CA ILE A 636 -0.72 -6.91 -25.40
C ILE A 636 0.10 -7.35 -26.62
N LEU A 637 -0.13 -6.75 -27.79
CA LEU A 637 0.66 -7.03 -28.99
C LEU A 637 2.14 -6.69 -28.78
N LEU A 638 2.45 -5.57 -28.12
CA LEU A 638 3.82 -5.20 -27.78
C LEU A 638 4.47 -6.25 -26.86
N PHE A 639 3.75 -6.76 -25.87
CA PHE A 639 4.25 -7.84 -25.01
C PHE A 639 4.51 -9.13 -25.79
N ALA A 640 3.56 -9.57 -26.62
CA ALA A 640 3.69 -10.77 -27.44
C ALA A 640 4.89 -10.67 -28.40
N ASN A 641 5.04 -9.53 -29.09
CA ASN A 641 6.19 -9.26 -29.96
C ASN A 641 7.52 -9.24 -29.18
N THR A 642 7.55 -8.63 -28.00
CA THR A 642 8.77 -8.52 -27.17
C THR A 642 9.26 -9.89 -26.68
N LEU A 643 8.33 -10.82 -26.46
CA LEU A 643 8.58 -12.16 -25.93
C LEU A 643 8.53 -13.26 -26.98
N GLU A 644 8.27 -12.91 -28.24
CA GLU A 644 8.16 -13.85 -29.37
C GLU A 644 7.10 -14.95 -29.12
N ASP A 645 5.98 -14.61 -28.48
CA ASP A 645 4.86 -15.54 -28.20
C ASP A 645 3.99 -15.71 -29.46
N SER A 646 4.38 -16.66 -30.33
CA SER A 646 3.77 -16.86 -31.65
C SER A 646 2.28 -17.18 -31.60
N GLU A 647 1.86 -17.97 -30.59
CA GLU A 647 0.45 -18.34 -30.40
C GLU A 647 -0.42 -17.11 -30.15
N TYR A 648 0.04 -16.20 -29.28
CA TYR A 648 -0.70 -14.96 -29.00
C TYR A 648 -0.63 -13.96 -30.16
N MET A 649 0.50 -13.89 -30.86
CA MET A 649 0.62 -13.01 -32.04
C MET A 649 -0.39 -13.39 -33.12
N GLU A 650 -0.56 -14.68 -33.41
CA GLU A 650 -1.54 -15.17 -34.39
C GLU A 650 -2.98 -14.79 -33.98
N LYS A 651 -3.37 -15.12 -32.74
CA LYS A 651 -4.69 -14.77 -32.19
C LYS A 651 -4.99 -13.26 -32.25
N LEU A 652 -4.00 -12.42 -31.94
CA LEU A 652 -4.17 -10.97 -31.97
C LEU A 652 -4.23 -10.42 -33.40
N ASN A 653 -3.49 -10.99 -34.34
CA ASN A 653 -3.53 -10.59 -35.74
C ASN A 653 -4.88 -10.94 -36.39
N GLU A 654 -5.45 -12.10 -36.06
CA GLU A 654 -6.82 -12.45 -36.45
C GLU A 654 -7.84 -11.43 -35.92
N LEU A 655 -7.76 -11.07 -34.64
CA LEU A 655 -8.63 -10.03 -34.07
C LEU A 655 -8.44 -8.66 -34.73
N LYS A 656 -7.19 -8.28 -35.04
CA LYS A 656 -6.86 -7.01 -35.70
C LYS A 656 -7.60 -6.85 -37.02
N SER A 657 -7.74 -7.94 -37.79
CA SER A 657 -8.50 -7.93 -39.05
C SER A 657 -9.99 -7.64 -38.89
N LYS A 658 -10.54 -7.85 -37.68
CA LYS A 658 -11.95 -7.63 -37.34
C LYS A 658 -12.19 -6.28 -36.65
N MET A 659 -11.14 -5.57 -36.22
CA MET A 659 -11.27 -4.28 -35.55
C MET A 659 -11.50 -3.13 -36.54
N ARG A 660 -12.56 -2.35 -36.32
CA ARG A 660 -12.68 -1.00 -36.90
C ARG A 660 -11.99 -0.03 -35.95
N PHE A 661 -10.79 0.42 -36.30
CA PHE A 661 -10.12 1.49 -35.54
C PHE A 661 -10.84 2.82 -35.81
N GLU A 662 -11.78 3.18 -34.95
CA GLU A 662 -12.14 4.59 -34.80
C GLU A 662 -11.03 5.26 -33.97
N ASN A 663 -10.38 6.28 -34.54
CA ASN A 663 -9.41 7.12 -33.84
C ASN A 663 -10.12 7.98 -32.79
N GLY A 664 -10.64 7.34 -31.74
CA GLY A 664 -11.29 7.98 -30.61
C GLY A 664 -10.33 8.02 -29.43
N VAL A 665 -9.51 9.07 -29.34
CA VAL A 665 -8.85 9.42 -28.08
C VAL A 665 -9.94 9.84 -27.10
N LYS A 666 -10.50 8.89 -26.33
CA LYS A 666 -11.28 9.25 -25.15
C LYS A 666 -10.32 9.85 -24.13
N LYS A 667 -10.21 11.18 -24.17
CA LYS A 667 -9.65 11.96 -23.05
C LYS A 667 -10.43 11.58 -21.80
N LEU A 668 -9.76 10.96 -20.82
CA LEU A 668 -10.29 10.96 -19.46
C LEU A 668 -10.40 12.42 -19.03
N SER A 669 -11.63 12.89 -18.86
CA SER A 669 -11.94 14.22 -18.35
C SER A 669 -11.68 14.25 -16.85
N SER A 670 -10.46 14.56 -16.43
CA SER A 670 -10.22 14.90 -15.03
C SER A 670 -10.59 16.37 -14.79
N LYS A 671 -11.85 16.63 -14.42
CA LYS A 671 -12.19 17.81 -13.61
C LYS A 671 -11.53 17.63 -12.25
N ILE A 672 -10.31 18.13 -12.07
CA ILE A 672 -9.68 18.26 -10.74
C ILE A 672 -9.00 19.62 -10.69
N ASN A 673 -9.60 20.56 -9.94
CA ASN A 673 -9.21 21.97 -9.89
C ASN A 673 -8.36 22.33 -8.67
N GLN A 674 -7.90 21.37 -7.86
CA GLN A 674 -7.25 21.67 -6.58
C GLN A 674 -5.85 21.06 -6.51
N PHE A 675 -4.83 21.91 -6.36
CA PHE A 675 -3.45 21.52 -6.11
C PHE A 675 -3.32 21.04 -4.66
N ASP A 676 -3.69 19.77 -4.42
CA ASP A 676 -3.56 19.12 -3.12
C ASP A 676 -2.18 18.46 -3.00
N LEU A 677 -1.36 19.02 -2.10
CA LEU A 677 0.01 18.58 -1.85
C LEU A 677 0.10 17.30 -1.00
N ASN A 678 -1.02 16.86 -0.42
CA ASN A 678 -1.09 15.71 0.48
C ASN A 678 -1.54 14.42 -0.22
N SER A 679 -1.81 14.47 -1.53
CA SER A 679 -2.19 13.29 -2.32
C SER A 679 -1.38 13.18 -3.63
N ALA A 680 -0.99 11.97 -3.99
CA ALA A 680 -0.26 11.69 -5.23
C ALA A 680 -1.11 12.06 -6.45
N ILE A 681 -2.43 11.82 -6.39
CA ILE A 681 -3.34 12.16 -7.48
C ILE A 681 -3.48 13.68 -7.64
N GLY A 682 -3.57 14.44 -6.54
CA GLY A 682 -3.65 15.91 -6.58
C GLY A 682 -2.39 16.54 -7.18
N VAL A 683 -1.21 16.06 -6.74
CA VAL A 683 0.07 16.48 -7.31
C VAL A 683 0.19 16.05 -8.77
N SER A 684 -0.25 14.84 -9.13
CA SER A 684 -0.21 14.32 -10.51
C SER A 684 -1.08 15.14 -11.44
N SER A 685 -2.33 15.44 -11.06
CA SER A 685 -3.24 16.27 -11.86
C SER A 685 -2.68 17.66 -12.14
N PHE A 686 -1.95 18.26 -11.20
CA PHE A 686 -1.27 19.54 -11.42
C PHE A 686 -0.13 19.41 -12.44
N VAL A 687 0.70 18.37 -12.33
CA VAL A 687 1.78 18.11 -13.29
C VAL A 687 1.21 17.88 -14.68
N GLU A 688 0.19 17.02 -14.82
CA GLU A 688 -0.48 16.75 -16.10
C GLU A 688 -1.03 18.02 -16.75
N LYS A 689 -1.70 18.88 -15.97
CA LYS A 689 -2.22 20.16 -16.47
C LYS A 689 -1.15 21.06 -17.07
N ILE A 690 0.07 21.05 -16.52
CA ILE A 690 1.20 21.81 -17.08
C ILE A 690 1.77 21.09 -18.32
N LEU A 691 1.78 19.76 -18.33
CA LEU A 691 2.23 18.95 -19.46
C LEU A 691 1.24 18.92 -20.63
N ASP A 692 -0.03 19.30 -20.44
CA ASP A 692 -1.05 19.35 -21.50
C ASP A 692 -0.69 20.32 -22.64
N ASP A 693 0.17 21.31 -22.38
CA ASP A 693 0.71 22.22 -23.39
C ASP A 693 1.87 21.59 -24.20
N PHE A 694 2.40 20.44 -23.78
CA PHE A 694 3.53 19.74 -24.37
C PHE A 694 3.20 18.25 -24.53
N GLU A 695 2.31 17.91 -25.46
CA GLU A 695 1.99 16.49 -25.69
C GLU A 695 3.21 15.77 -26.27
N PHE A 696 3.63 14.66 -25.65
CA PHE A 696 4.76 13.88 -26.14
C PHE A 696 4.59 12.39 -25.85
N ASP A 697 5.25 11.59 -26.68
CA ASP A 697 5.24 10.15 -26.59
C ASP A 697 6.61 9.57 -26.94
N VAL A 698 7.05 8.56 -26.20
CA VAL A 698 8.39 7.96 -26.36
C VAL A 698 8.28 6.48 -26.66
N ASN A 699 9.04 6.03 -27.66
CA ASN A 699 9.17 4.62 -28.03
C ASN A 699 10.64 4.22 -28.02
N ALA A 700 11.05 3.48 -26.98
CA ALA A 700 12.42 3.02 -26.79
C ALA A 700 12.82 1.86 -27.72
N PHE A 701 11.85 1.11 -28.27
CA PHE A 701 12.15 0.07 -29.25
C PHE A 701 12.60 0.69 -30.58
N GLU A 702 11.88 1.73 -31.03
CA GLU A 702 12.14 2.46 -32.27
C GLU A 702 13.14 3.62 -32.10
N LYS A 703 13.57 3.92 -30.86
CA LYS A 703 14.34 5.12 -30.51
C LYS A 703 13.66 6.39 -31.04
N LYS A 704 12.36 6.49 -30.84
CA LYS A 704 11.50 7.53 -31.40
C LYS A 704 10.91 8.42 -30.32
N LEU A 705 10.88 9.73 -30.57
CA LEU A 705 10.16 10.74 -29.80
C LEU A 705 9.13 11.38 -30.71
N THR A 706 7.86 11.32 -30.33
CA THR A 706 6.82 12.17 -30.91
C THR A 706 6.64 13.37 -29.98
N PHE A 707 6.78 14.58 -30.50
CA PHE A 707 6.69 15.82 -29.73
C PHE A 707 5.70 16.77 -30.37
N LYS A 708 4.68 17.16 -29.63
CA LYS A 708 3.54 17.94 -30.09
C LYS A 708 3.26 19.15 -29.19
N PRO A 709 4.12 20.18 -29.23
CA PRO A 709 3.91 21.37 -28.40
C PRO A 709 2.71 22.17 -28.90
N ARG A 710 1.89 22.66 -27.96
CA ARG A 710 0.83 23.63 -28.22
C ARG A 710 1.39 25.02 -28.02
N ILE A 711 1.63 25.71 -29.12
CA ILE A 711 2.31 27.00 -29.09
C ILE A 711 1.24 28.09 -29.08
N LYS A 712 1.08 28.77 -27.93
CA LYS A 712 0.16 29.90 -27.77
C LYS A 712 0.89 31.20 -28.14
N ASP A 713 0.17 32.23 -28.54
CA ASP A 713 0.75 33.52 -28.96
C ASP A 713 1.61 34.19 -27.88
N ALA A 714 1.36 33.89 -26.61
CA ALA A 714 2.10 34.42 -25.46
C ALA A 714 3.28 33.55 -25.00
N ILE A 715 3.65 32.47 -25.71
CA ILE A 715 4.77 31.62 -25.28
C ILE A 715 6.08 32.31 -25.61
N GLY A 716 6.76 32.83 -24.60
CA GLY A 716 8.15 33.27 -24.70
C GLY A 716 9.12 32.09 -24.81
N SER A 717 10.13 32.02 -23.94
CA SER A 717 11.06 30.89 -23.89
C SER A 717 10.59 29.80 -22.91
N VAL A 718 10.60 28.53 -23.35
CA VAL A 718 10.31 27.35 -22.53
C VAL A 718 11.43 26.34 -22.66
N LYS A 719 11.83 25.75 -21.55
CA LYS A 719 12.85 24.69 -21.49
C LYS A 719 12.33 23.47 -20.75
N MET A 720 12.28 22.35 -21.46
CA MET A 720 12.03 21.02 -20.91
C MET A 720 13.38 20.32 -20.72
N LYS A 721 13.69 19.88 -19.49
CA LYS A 721 14.94 19.17 -19.19
C LYS A 721 14.65 17.74 -18.75
N ASN A 722 15.55 16.83 -19.08
CA ASN A 722 15.55 15.44 -18.61
C ASN A 722 14.39 14.55 -19.11
N LEU A 723 13.76 14.87 -20.25
CA LEU A 723 12.78 13.98 -20.88
C LEU A 723 13.43 12.61 -21.09
N ARG A 724 12.84 11.55 -20.50
CA ARG A 724 13.45 10.21 -20.48
C ARG A 724 13.01 9.41 -21.68
N LEU A 725 13.98 8.74 -22.31
CA LEU A 725 13.74 7.63 -23.24
C LEU A 725 14.74 6.54 -22.88
N GLN A 726 14.27 5.44 -22.28
CA GLN A 726 15.13 4.41 -21.69
C GLN A 726 16.17 5.01 -20.70
N ASN A 727 17.45 4.99 -21.07
CA ASN A 727 18.57 5.54 -20.30
C ASN A 727 19.05 6.90 -20.84
N MET A 728 18.37 7.45 -21.85
CA MET A 728 18.68 8.74 -22.46
C MET A 728 17.88 9.87 -21.82
N ARG A 729 18.48 11.06 -21.83
CA ARG A 729 17.88 12.31 -21.38
C ARG A 729 17.93 13.32 -22.52
N ILE A 730 16.76 13.83 -22.89
CA ILE A 730 16.59 14.81 -23.95
C ILE A 730 16.18 16.13 -23.28
N ASN A 731 16.86 17.20 -23.66
CA ASN A 731 16.49 18.56 -23.32
C ASN A 731 15.90 19.21 -24.57
N ILE A 732 14.80 19.92 -24.41
CA ILE A 732 14.11 20.64 -25.47
C ILE A 732 14.01 22.10 -25.05
N THR A 733 14.43 23.02 -25.89
CA THR A 733 14.25 24.47 -25.67
C THR A 733 13.44 25.04 -26.81
N ILE A 734 12.38 25.77 -26.50
CA ILE A 734 11.47 26.41 -27.43
C ILE A 734 11.58 27.91 -27.21
N GLU A 735 11.84 28.67 -28.26
CA GLU A 735 11.93 30.13 -28.24
C GLU A 735 11.08 30.67 -29.40
N LYS A 736 10.08 31.49 -29.10
CA LYS A 736 9.23 32.14 -30.11
C LYS A 736 9.48 33.65 -30.11
N SER A 737 9.65 34.21 -31.31
CA SER A 737 9.60 35.64 -31.61
C SER A 737 8.43 35.93 -32.56
N SER A 738 8.25 37.19 -32.97
CA SER A 738 7.17 37.62 -33.88
C SER A 738 7.17 36.87 -35.23
N ASP A 739 8.36 36.49 -35.70
CA ASP A 739 8.65 36.10 -37.08
C ASP A 739 9.40 34.76 -37.13
N CYS A 740 9.68 34.14 -35.98
CA CYS A 740 10.41 32.87 -35.91
C CYS A 740 10.06 32.04 -34.67
N LEU A 741 10.04 30.73 -34.84
CA LEU A 741 10.00 29.75 -33.77
C LEU A 741 11.23 28.85 -33.86
N VAL A 742 12.03 28.81 -32.79
CA VAL A 742 13.25 28.00 -32.69
C VAL A 742 13.05 26.89 -31.67
N ILE A 743 13.27 25.65 -32.09
CA ILE A 743 13.22 24.47 -31.22
C ILE A 743 14.57 23.75 -31.26
N ASN A 744 15.23 23.68 -30.10
CA ASN A 744 16.51 23.02 -29.92
C ASN A 744 16.31 21.70 -29.17
N PHE A 745 16.82 20.61 -29.72
CA PHE A 745 16.90 19.30 -29.09
C PHE A 745 18.35 19.00 -28.71
N GLU A 746 18.59 18.53 -27.49
CA GLU A 746 19.93 18.21 -27.00
C GLU A 746 19.93 16.92 -26.15
N LYS A 747 20.95 16.08 -26.31
CA LYS A 747 21.20 14.91 -25.48
C LYS A 747 22.69 14.56 -25.44
N ASN A 748 23.10 13.86 -24.37
CA ASN A 748 24.51 13.49 -24.15
C ASN A 748 24.87 12.05 -24.55
N ASN A 749 23.88 11.22 -24.90
CA ASN A 749 24.10 9.79 -25.17
C ASN A 749 24.22 9.51 -26.67
N LEU A 750 25.07 8.55 -27.06
CA LEU A 750 25.47 8.29 -28.45
C LEU A 750 24.41 7.76 -29.43
N PRO A 751 23.38 6.94 -29.08
CA PRO A 751 22.53 6.39 -30.13
C PRO A 751 21.61 7.46 -30.69
N GLU A 752 21.49 7.51 -32.01
CA GLU A 752 20.59 8.43 -32.71
C GLU A 752 19.12 8.20 -32.32
N ILE A 753 18.35 9.29 -32.23
CA ILE A 753 16.92 9.29 -31.93
C ILE A 753 16.19 9.90 -33.12
N ASN A 754 15.08 9.29 -33.51
CA ASN A 754 14.13 9.83 -34.48
C ASN A 754 13.10 10.70 -33.78
N VAL A 755 12.83 11.88 -34.31
CA VAL A 755 11.86 12.83 -33.77
C VAL A 755 10.79 13.07 -34.82
N ASN A 756 9.54 12.91 -34.40
CA ASN A 756 8.36 13.36 -35.11
C ASN A 756 7.84 14.60 -34.38
N LEU A 757 8.08 15.77 -34.94
CA LEU A 757 7.63 17.05 -34.42
C LEU A 757 6.32 17.43 -35.12
N GLU A 758 5.27 17.73 -34.35
CA GLU A 758 3.99 18.20 -34.86
C GLU A 758 3.56 19.47 -34.12
N ILE A 759 3.44 20.59 -34.80
CA ILE A 759 3.15 21.89 -34.17
C ILE A 759 1.75 22.32 -34.56
N PHE A 760 0.94 22.67 -33.56
CA PHE A 760 -0.42 23.18 -33.75
C PHE A 760 -0.41 24.71 -33.66
N GLU A 761 -0.28 25.36 -34.81
CA GLU A 761 -0.41 26.81 -35.01
C GLU A 761 -1.03 27.05 -36.38
N SER A 762 -1.75 28.17 -36.57
CA SER A 762 -2.40 28.53 -37.85
C SER A 762 -1.33 28.59 -38.96
N PRO A 763 -1.20 27.54 -39.79
CA PRO A 763 -0.04 27.35 -40.65
C PRO A 763 -0.03 28.26 -41.89
N ARG A 764 -1.06 29.11 -42.02
CA ARG A 764 -1.26 30.05 -43.14
C ARG A 764 -0.14 31.08 -43.28
N ASN A 765 0.76 31.18 -42.31
CA ASN A 765 1.88 32.12 -42.30
C ASN A 765 3.25 31.42 -42.26
N VAL A 766 3.39 30.10 -42.50
CA VAL A 766 4.71 29.44 -42.46
C VAL A 766 5.45 29.67 -43.78
N LYS A 767 6.49 30.53 -43.75
CA LYS A 767 7.33 30.88 -44.89
C LYS A 767 8.35 29.80 -45.25
N ASN A 768 9.06 29.28 -44.24
CA ASN A 768 10.12 28.29 -44.44
C ASN A 768 10.43 27.52 -43.16
N VAL A 769 10.96 26.30 -43.30
CA VAL A 769 11.44 25.46 -42.20
C VAL A 769 12.91 25.15 -42.41
N LEU A 770 13.75 25.44 -41.43
CA LEU A 770 15.19 25.15 -41.45
C LEU A 770 15.54 24.10 -40.39
N ILE A 771 16.40 23.14 -40.75
CA ILE A 771 17.02 22.20 -39.82
C ILE A 771 18.53 22.43 -39.86
N ASP A 772 19.13 22.81 -38.73
CA ASP A 772 20.53 23.23 -38.60
C ASP A 772 20.93 24.25 -39.71
N ASP A 773 20.10 25.30 -39.87
CA ASP A 773 20.23 26.38 -40.86
C ASP A 773 20.16 25.95 -42.34
N LYS A 774 19.70 24.72 -42.62
CA LYS A 774 19.46 24.22 -43.98
C LYS A 774 17.96 24.08 -44.25
N VAL A 775 17.52 24.52 -45.43
CA VAL A 775 16.11 24.43 -45.85
C VAL A 775 15.65 22.97 -45.84
N CYS A 776 14.62 22.69 -45.03
CA CYS A 776 13.97 21.39 -44.96
C CYS A 776 12.94 21.28 -46.10
N LYS A 777 13.16 20.35 -47.04
CA LYS A 777 12.23 20.10 -48.14
C LYS A 777 11.14 19.07 -47.81
N SER A 778 11.29 18.37 -46.68
CA SER A 778 10.44 17.25 -46.26
C SER A 778 9.69 17.62 -44.97
N PHE A 779 8.68 18.48 -45.11
CA PHE A 779 7.69 18.75 -44.06
C PHE A 779 6.28 18.70 -44.66
N GLU A 780 5.32 18.30 -43.84
CA GLU A 780 3.90 18.32 -44.21
C GLU A 780 3.22 19.47 -43.47
N CYS A 781 2.41 20.25 -44.18
CA CYS A 781 1.67 21.36 -43.62
C CYS A 781 0.20 21.19 -44.02
N ASP A 782 -0.68 20.92 -43.06
CA ASP A 782 -2.13 20.91 -43.27
C ASP A 782 -2.75 22.21 -42.72
N GLU A 783 -4.08 22.39 -42.76
CA GLU A 783 -4.71 23.64 -42.29
C GLU A 783 -4.54 23.91 -40.78
N THR A 784 -4.09 22.93 -40.00
CA THR A 784 -4.12 22.95 -38.54
C THR A 784 -2.79 22.60 -37.88
N SER A 785 -1.85 22.00 -38.62
CA SER A 785 -0.60 21.50 -38.08
C SER A 785 0.55 21.46 -39.08
N LEU A 786 1.77 21.62 -38.56
CA LEU A 786 3.03 21.42 -39.27
C LEU A 786 3.73 20.17 -38.72
N LYS A 787 4.06 19.21 -39.59
CA LYS A 787 4.72 17.94 -39.24
C LYS A 787 6.10 17.84 -39.86
N ILE A 788 7.10 17.54 -39.03
CA ILE A 788 8.52 17.45 -39.41
C ILE A 788 9.12 16.19 -38.80
N GLY A 789 9.75 15.36 -39.63
CA GLY A 789 10.51 14.18 -39.21
C GLY A 789 12.02 14.41 -39.35
N PHE A 790 12.79 14.13 -38.30
CA PHE A 790 14.25 14.19 -38.37
C PHE A 790 14.92 13.27 -37.34
N SER A 791 16.19 12.97 -37.52
CA SER A 791 16.99 12.19 -36.56
C SER A 791 18.08 13.05 -35.95
N PHE A 792 18.56 12.77 -34.74
CA PHE A 792 19.71 13.48 -34.17
C PHE A 792 20.52 12.65 -33.16
N ARG A 793 21.84 12.92 -33.10
CA ARG A 793 22.78 12.25 -32.18
C ARG A 793 23.13 13.05 -30.94
N PHE A 794 23.35 14.36 -31.04
CA PHE A 794 23.71 15.19 -29.89
C PHE A 794 22.81 16.40 -29.80
N LYS A 795 22.85 17.24 -30.82
CA LYS A 795 22.05 18.45 -30.91
C LYS A 795 21.35 18.51 -32.27
N ARG A 796 20.17 19.10 -32.29
CA ARG A 796 19.47 19.50 -33.52
C ARG A 796 18.69 20.78 -33.28
N GLN A 797 18.73 21.69 -34.24
CA GLN A 797 17.94 22.91 -34.21
C GLN A 797 16.93 22.90 -35.36
N VAL A 798 15.67 23.20 -35.04
CA VAL A 798 14.60 23.43 -36.01
C VAL A 798 14.20 24.90 -35.90
N LYS A 799 14.19 25.64 -37.01
CA LYS A 799 13.66 27.00 -37.10
C LYS A 799 12.48 27.02 -38.04
N ILE A 800 11.39 27.64 -37.63
CA ILE A 800 10.19 27.84 -38.44
C ILE A 800 10.02 29.34 -38.59
N LEU A 801 10.10 29.82 -39.83
CA LEU A 801 9.96 31.24 -40.16
C LEU A 801 8.51 31.52 -40.51
N PHE A 802 7.95 32.55 -39.90
CA PHE A 802 6.62 33.02 -40.21
C PHE A 802 6.68 34.25 -41.15
N ASP A 803 5.60 34.49 -41.88
CA ASP A 803 5.39 35.68 -42.72
C ASP A 803 5.08 36.94 -41.92
#